data_AF-A0A6J4VX27-F1
#
_entry.id   AF-A0A6J4VX27-F1
#
_cell.length_a   1.000
_cell.length_b   1.000
_cell.length_c   1.000
_cell.angle_alpha   90.00
_cell.angle_beta   90.00
_cell.angle_gamma   90.00
#
_symmetry.space_group_name_H-M   'P 1'
#
loop_
_entity.id
_entity.type
_entity.pdbx_description
1 polymer ?
#
loop_
_entity_poly.entity_id
_entity_poly.type
_entity_poly.pdbx_seq_one_letter_code
_entity_poly.pdbx_strand_id
1 'polypeptide(L)'
;MHTEPPDRAGCARSALPLTVVVLTRDEERDLPGCLASVADLGAPTIVLDSGSTDRTVALARAHGARVHTRPFTGYASQRNAALALAASRWVLFLDADERLTTAGCEEIRAILSRPDRADDPVGYGVPRHNEFFGRRVRGGGWWPDYQLRLLRPDRARYDESREVHEVVILDGPEARLVEPLIHRNYDSWGEFCAKQRAYAERHARDLARRSVRPRSWTYGTMPVREFRRRYFTLDARRDGRLGLALSLAMAWYEGRAYWQLGRLVRQVGDLRGRSGTVPITPLLPRPLFRLPPELDLSVIIVSRDTRALTLGCLAAVGRSLAGAGVTWEGILVDNASGDGTVAAVRAAYPAVRVIEAGGNRGFAVGNNLGLREARGRALLLLNPDTEALDDAIPRLLAALHADPALGAVGPALRYPDGTPQEARRRFPTRLTPFVESTVIQGYWRRNRILDRYYLADRPTDRPQDVDWLYGACLLIRREALAASGGFDEGFFMYSEELDLCARIRARGWRIGYDPGAVVVHHEGASSGQAVPRRQINFNTSKVRFYRRRYGALFGEALRLFLLLTFVLQLAQEGGKWLLGHKRPLRRQRVGAYLAVIRSGLRPTGEHLKSERGARNAEYGPVENATLRPPSGLNSAFRAPRSDFKRVLLVTGEYPPTVGGVGDYTAALAAHLREVGVDASILTGAGDPSGAEAGVLRAVPDWGVRGWPTIGRAIGALRPDLIHIQYQAGAFTGRGGIVALPWWLARRGGPPVVITFHDRCAPYLFPKAGPIRPLALHALARAGAATIATNGDDWAALRADPQVARQLQLIPIGSNIPPLPPEGRDKARTTTRAALGVGSETPIIAYFGLVGASKGLDLLLDALARAAALGLDDFRLLLIGGEASATDGARFDGDGDLAGALRARGLTARTILTDTLPATAVAAHLAAADLAVLPYRDGASWRRGSLLAALAAGVPTITTRPPPGYAAAGVLPTLTDGEQVALVPPDDVDALAAAIVRLAGDAAGRARLAAGGRAVAAHFDWATIARAHRDLYAHLMQRSPQRRRGGR
;
A
#
# COMPACT_ATOMS: atom_id res chain seq x y z
N MET A 1 94.55 -4.92 20.43
CA MET A 1 94.19 -3.60 19.87
C MET A 1 92.68 -3.46 20.01
N HIS A 2 92.22 -2.80 21.07
CA HIS A 2 90.80 -2.62 21.35
C HIS A 2 90.46 -1.16 21.17
N THR A 3 89.48 -0.86 20.32
CA THR A 3 88.82 0.44 20.25
C THR A 3 87.33 0.23 20.45
N GLU A 4 86.82 0.83 21.52
CA GLU A 4 85.38 0.98 21.81
C GLU A 4 84.67 1.77 20.69
N PRO A 5 83.38 1.49 20.42
CA PRO A 5 82.53 2.39 19.64
C PRO A 5 81.69 3.29 20.56
N PRO A 6 81.25 4.46 20.04
CA PRO A 6 80.93 5.61 20.85
C PRO A 6 79.49 5.65 21.36
N ASP A 7 79.39 6.31 22.50
CA ASP A 7 78.24 6.84 23.21
C ASP A 7 77.08 7.30 22.30
N ARG A 8 75.95 6.58 22.34
CA ARG A 8 74.68 7.09 21.82
C ARG A 8 74.01 7.89 22.93
N ALA A 9 74.30 9.18 22.90
CA ALA A 9 73.62 10.25 23.63
C ALA A 9 72.13 9.95 23.86
N GLY A 10 71.73 10.01 25.12
CA GLY A 10 70.35 9.98 25.56
C GLY A 10 69.54 11.09 24.91
N CYS A 11 68.76 10.73 23.90
CA CYS A 11 67.50 11.42 23.66
C CYS A 11 66.53 10.82 24.68
N ALA A 12 66.23 11.55 25.76
CA ALA A 12 65.10 11.23 26.61
C ALA A 12 63.90 10.96 25.68
N ARG A 13 63.49 9.69 25.55
CA ARG A 13 62.28 9.33 24.80
C ARG A 13 61.20 10.22 25.36
N SER A 14 60.74 11.21 24.59
CA SER A 14 59.65 12.07 25.03
C SER A 14 58.53 11.13 25.44
N ALA A 15 58.08 11.27 26.69
CA ALA A 15 57.03 10.40 27.21
C ALA A 15 55.84 10.55 26.25
N LEU A 16 55.52 9.48 25.52
CA LEU A 16 54.38 9.50 24.63
C LEU A 16 53.17 9.92 25.47
N PRO A 17 52.29 10.78 24.96
CA PRO A 17 51.14 11.22 25.71
C PRO A 17 50.07 10.13 25.71
N LEU A 18 50.43 8.91 26.12
CA LEU A 18 49.70 7.66 26.06
C LEU A 18 49.72 6.95 27.41
N THR A 19 48.58 6.44 27.87
CA THR A 19 48.47 5.45 28.94
C THR A 19 47.95 4.15 28.33
N VAL A 20 48.60 3.01 28.61
CA VAL A 20 48.07 1.70 28.23
C VAL A 20 47.20 1.18 29.37
N VAL A 21 46.01 0.69 29.04
CA VAL A 21 45.06 0.15 30.00
C VAL A 21 44.75 -1.31 29.66
N VAL A 22 44.95 -2.20 30.63
CA VAL A 22 44.56 -3.61 30.54
C VAL A 22 43.54 -3.93 31.63
N LEU A 23 42.38 -4.43 31.23
CA LEU A 23 41.37 -4.93 32.17
C LEU A 23 41.62 -6.41 32.43
N THR A 24 41.61 -6.84 33.70
CA THR A 24 41.98 -8.22 34.06
C THR A 24 41.03 -8.86 35.05
N ARG A 25 40.88 -10.18 34.91
CA ARG A 25 40.32 -11.10 35.92
C ARG A 25 40.81 -12.52 35.61
N ASP A 26 41.67 -13.05 36.46
CA ASP A 26 42.24 -14.41 36.35
C ASP A 26 42.97 -14.63 34.99
N GLU A 27 43.91 -13.76 34.67
CA GLU A 27 44.64 -13.68 33.38
C GLU A 27 46.16 -13.97 33.52
N GLU A 28 46.59 -14.78 34.50
CA GLU A 28 48.01 -15.00 34.79
C GLU A 28 48.81 -15.55 33.59
N ARG A 29 48.12 -16.27 32.70
CA ARG A 29 48.68 -16.88 31.50
C ARG A 29 49.00 -15.86 30.40
N ASP A 30 48.07 -14.95 30.13
CA ASP A 30 48.11 -14.09 28.95
C ASP A 30 48.67 -12.69 29.25
N LEU A 31 48.49 -12.20 30.47
CA LEU A 31 48.92 -10.87 30.88
C LEU A 31 50.41 -10.58 30.63
N PRO A 32 51.38 -11.46 30.96
CA PRO A 32 52.81 -11.17 30.73
C PRO A 32 53.13 -10.87 29.26
N GLY A 33 52.54 -11.63 28.34
CA GLY A 33 52.73 -11.40 26.91
C GLY A 33 52.11 -10.09 26.42
N CYS A 34 50.95 -9.70 26.97
CA CYS A 34 50.31 -8.41 26.65
C CYS A 34 51.22 -7.25 27.06
N LEU A 35 51.69 -7.28 28.31
CA LEU A 35 52.56 -6.23 28.86
C LEU A 35 53.90 -6.15 28.11
N ALA A 36 54.50 -7.30 27.77
CA ALA A 36 55.71 -7.33 26.94
C ALA A 36 55.49 -6.69 25.56
N SER A 37 54.33 -6.90 24.93
CA SER A 37 54.04 -6.37 23.59
C SER A 37 53.93 -4.85 23.50
N VAL A 38 53.68 -4.18 24.62
CA VAL A 38 53.57 -2.71 24.71
C VAL A 38 54.76 -2.05 25.39
N ALA A 39 55.72 -2.83 25.90
CA ALA A 39 56.88 -2.29 26.61
C ALA A 39 57.66 -1.28 25.76
N ASP A 40 57.75 -1.52 24.45
CA ASP A 40 58.43 -0.63 23.51
C ASP A 40 57.79 0.76 23.39
N LEU A 41 56.50 0.91 23.72
CA LEU A 41 55.84 2.23 23.69
C LEU A 41 56.36 3.16 24.79
N GLY A 42 56.96 2.64 25.86
CA GLY A 42 57.45 3.45 26.98
C GLY A 42 56.34 4.24 27.70
N ALA A 43 55.08 3.78 27.59
CA ALA A 43 53.91 4.42 28.17
C ALA A 43 53.59 3.84 29.57
N PRO A 44 53.12 4.66 30.52
CA PRO A 44 52.60 4.15 31.79
C PRO A 44 51.47 3.15 31.54
N THR A 45 51.54 1.99 32.21
CA THR A 45 50.54 0.93 32.07
C THR A 45 49.71 0.81 33.35
N ILE A 46 48.39 0.85 33.19
CA ILE A 46 47.40 0.65 34.24
C ILE A 46 46.76 -0.72 34.03
N VAL A 47 46.77 -1.54 35.08
CA VAL A 47 46.00 -2.78 35.13
C VAL A 47 44.82 -2.56 36.07
N LEU A 48 43.61 -2.59 35.54
CA LEU A 48 42.39 -2.51 36.34
C LEU A 48 41.86 -3.92 36.57
N ASP A 49 42.09 -4.44 37.77
CA ASP A 49 41.77 -5.79 38.19
C ASP A 49 40.36 -5.86 38.83
N SER A 50 39.60 -6.86 38.42
CA SER A 50 38.22 -7.09 38.88
C SER A 50 38.11 -8.13 40.00
N GLY A 51 39.20 -8.38 40.73
CA GLY A 51 39.27 -9.36 41.81
C GLY A 51 39.84 -10.71 41.37
N SER A 52 41.01 -10.71 40.74
CA SER A 52 41.71 -11.96 40.38
C SER A 52 42.09 -12.76 41.62
N THR A 53 41.99 -14.07 41.49
CA THR A 53 42.30 -15.09 42.51
C THR A 53 43.60 -15.85 42.22
N ASP A 54 44.15 -15.68 41.01
CA ASP A 54 45.41 -16.25 40.54
C ASP A 54 46.59 -15.27 40.68
N ARG A 55 47.72 -15.53 40.00
CA ARG A 55 48.92 -14.68 40.08
C ARG A 55 48.84 -13.40 39.24
N THR A 56 47.70 -13.06 38.64
CA THR A 56 47.54 -11.89 37.74
C THR A 56 48.05 -10.59 38.34
N VAL A 57 47.60 -10.25 39.56
CA VAL A 57 47.99 -8.99 40.23
C VAL A 57 49.49 -8.95 40.56
N ALA A 58 50.04 -10.08 40.98
CA ALA A 58 51.47 -10.19 41.28
C ALA A 58 52.32 -10.03 40.01
N LEU A 59 51.90 -10.65 38.91
CA LEU A 59 52.56 -10.54 37.60
C LEU A 59 52.45 -9.12 37.03
N ALA A 60 51.30 -8.46 37.15
CA ALA A 60 51.12 -7.07 36.74
C ALA A 60 52.13 -6.13 37.42
N ARG A 61 52.28 -6.25 38.74
CA ARG A 61 53.22 -5.45 39.53
C ARG A 61 54.67 -5.77 39.18
N ALA A 62 55.01 -7.05 38.97
CA ALA A 62 56.35 -7.46 38.58
C ALA A 62 56.78 -6.89 37.20
N HIS A 63 55.82 -6.65 36.30
CA HIS A 63 56.05 -6.01 35.01
C HIS A 63 55.97 -4.47 35.05
N GLY A 64 55.92 -3.87 36.26
CA GLY A 64 55.92 -2.42 36.43
C GLY A 64 54.57 -1.73 36.17
N ALA A 65 53.46 -2.47 36.05
CA ALA A 65 52.14 -1.88 35.86
C ALA A 65 51.53 -1.38 37.18
N ARG A 66 50.83 -0.24 37.11
CA ARG A 66 50.05 0.29 38.24
C ARG A 66 48.73 -0.46 38.34
N VAL A 67 48.58 -1.27 39.40
CA VAL A 67 47.37 -2.08 39.60
C VAL A 67 46.35 -1.32 40.43
N HIS A 68 45.13 -1.21 39.90
CA HIS A 68 43.95 -0.73 40.62
C HIS A 68 42.95 -1.88 40.72
N THR A 69 42.36 -2.09 41.90
CA THR A 69 41.36 -3.12 42.09
C THR A 69 39.98 -2.48 42.23
N ARG A 70 39.00 -2.98 41.48
CA ARG A 70 37.61 -2.50 41.55
C ARG A 70 36.63 -3.64 41.31
N PRO A 71 35.57 -3.79 42.13
CA PRO A 71 34.52 -4.78 41.89
C PRO A 71 33.92 -4.69 40.48
N PHE A 72 33.70 -5.83 39.84
CA PHE A 72 33.10 -5.87 38.50
C PHE A 72 31.62 -5.48 38.54
N THR A 73 31.31 -4.25 38.12
CA THR A 73 29.93 -3.77 37.96
C THR A 73 29.46 -3.77 36.51
N GLY A 74 30.36 -3.99 35.54
CA GLY A 74 30.06 -4.07 34.11
C GLY A 74 31.23 -3.58 33.24
N TYR A 75 31.33 -4.05 31.99
CA TYR A 75 32.45 -3.73 31.08
C TYR A 75 32.58 -2.23 30.80
N ALA A 76 31.49 -1.56 30.41
CA ALA A 76 31.49 -0.11 30.16
C ALA A 76 31.89 0.70 31.41
N SER A 77 31.38 0.30 32.58
CA SER A 77 31.73 0.93 33.86
C SER A 77 33.21 0.72 34.20
N GLN A 78 33.77 -0.45 33.89
CA GLN A 78 35.20 -0.71 34.07
C GLN A 78 36.06 0.14 33.13
N ARG A 79 35.68 0.26 31.85
CA ARG A 79 36.41 1.12 30.90
C ARG A 79 36.30 2.60 31.23
N ASN A 80 35.14 3.09 31.69
CA ASN A 80 35.00 4.48 32.15
C ASN A 80 35.85 4.75 33.40
N ALA A 81 35.86 3.83 34.37
CA ALA A 81 36.73 3.94 35.52
C ALA A 81 38.21 3.98 35.10
N ALA A 82 38.60 3.17 34.12
CA ALA A 82 39.96 3.17 33.61
C ALA A 82 40.31 4.44 32.82
N LEU A 83 39.38 5.00 32.02
CA LEU A 83 39.55 6.29 31.35
C LEU A 83 39.79 7.42 32.37
N ALA A 84 39.08 7.41 33.50
CA ALA A 84 39.24 8.40 34.57
C ALA A 84 40.59 8.28 35.31
N LEU A 85 41.24 7.11 35.27
CA LEU A 85 42.56 6.90 35.86
C LEU A 85 43.71 7.32 34.94
N ALA A 86 43.44 7.48 33.64
CA ALA A 86 44.45 7.87 32.68
C ALA A 86 44.79 9.36 32.82
N ALA A 87 46.05 9.65 33.10
CA ALA A 87 46.57 11.02 33.15
C ALA A 87 47.09 11.51 31.79
N SER A 88 47.26 10.60 30.84
CA SER A 88 47.77 10.90 29.51
C SER A 88 46.66 11.35 28.55
N ARG A 89 47.06 12.12 27.54
CA ARG A 89 46.16 12.62 26.48
C ARG A 89 45.48 11.52 25.67
N TRP A 90 46.12 10.37 25.55
CA TRP A 90 45.63 9.20 24.83
C TRP A 90 45.59 7.99 25.76
N VAL A 91 44.64 7.11 25.52
CA VAL A 91 44.53 5.80 26.15
C VAL A 91 44.49 4.73 25.08
N LEU A 92 45.33 3.71 25.22
CA LEU A 92 45.24 2.46 24.45
C LEU A 92 44.67 1.38 25.35
N PHE A 93 43.45 0.93 25.05
CA PHE A 93 42.87 -0.24 25.69
C PHE A 93 43.36 -1.53 25.03
N LEU A 94 43.81 -2.48 25.83
CA LEU A 94 44.10 -3.85 25.40
C LEU A 94 43.44 -4.85 26.33
N ASP A 95 43.01 -5.97 25.77
CA ASP A 95 42.60 -7.13 26.56
C ASP A 95 43.86 -7.99 26.84
N ALA A 96 43.86 -8.77 27.92
CA ALA A 96 45.06 -9.52 28.35
C ALA A 96 45.55 -10.55 27.30
N ASP A 97 44.66 -11.00 26.41
CA ASP A 97 44.91 -11.93 25.30
C ASP A 97 45.26 -11.23 23.96
N GLU A 98 45.33 -9.89 23.95
CA GLU A 98 45.74 -9.08 22.81
C GLU A 98 47.24 -8.76 22.86
N ARG A 99 47.88 -8.67 21.69
CA ARG A 99 49.30 -8.31 21.53
C ARG A 99 49.43 -7.24 20.47
N LEU A 100 50.09 -6.14 20.78
CA LEU A 100 50.44 -5.15 19.78
C LEU A 100 51.66 -5.64 18.98
N THR A 101 51.65 -5.46 17.67
CA THR A 101 52.81 -5.79 16.82
C THR A 101 53.85 -4.68 16.90
N THR A 102 55.12 -4.99 16.62
CA THR A 102 56.18 -3.96 16.57
C THR A 102 55.83 -2.84 15.57
N ALA A 103 55.28 -3.19 14.41
CA ALA A 103 54.79 -2.22 13.44
C ALA A 103 53.60 -1.39 13.98
N GLY A 104 52.68 -2.01 14.72
CA GLY A 104 51.61 -1.30 15.43
C GLY A 104 52.13 -0.33 16.49
N CYS A 105 53.18 -0.68 17.22
CA CYS A 105 53.85 0.24 18.15
C CYS A 105 54.46 1.45 17.42
N GLU A 106 55.08 1.22 16.27
CA GLU A 106 55.65 2.28 15.42
C GLU A 106 54.56 3.19 14.82
N GLU A 107 53.46 2.62 14.33
CA GLU A 107 52.32 3.38 13.80
C GLU A 107 51.68 4.26 14.87
N ILE A 108 51.43 3.73 16.08
CA ILE A 108 50.89 4.51 17.20
C ILE A 108 51.87 5.63 17.56
N ARG A 109 53.17 5.34 17.66
CA ARG A 109 54.19 6.37 17.94
C ARG A 109 54.18 7.47 16.89
N ALA A 110 54.08 7.12 15.61
CA ALA A 110 54.03 8.09 14.52
C ALA A 110 52.78 8.99 14.59
N ILE A 111 51.62 8.43 14.96
CA ILE A 111 50.37 9.19 15.13
C ILE A 111 50.50 10.17 16.31
N LEU A 112 50.95 9.66 17.46
CA LEU A 112 50.99 10.43 18.71
C LEU A 112 52.10 11.48 18.76
N SER A 113 53.08 11.40 17.85
CA SER A 113 54.16 12.40 17.74
C SER A 113 53.76 13.63 16.92
N ARG A 114 52.57 13.65 16.30
CA ARG A 114 52.11 14.77 15.46
C ARG A 114 51.46 15.86 16.33
N PRO A 115 51.68 17.15 16.01
CA PRO A 115 51.00 18.26 16.68
C PRO A 115 49.52 18.33 16.31
N ASP A 116 48.70 18.77 17.27
CA ASP A 116 47.24 18.74 17.16
C ASP A 116 46.68 19.72 16.16
N ARG A 117 45.73 19.23 15.36
CA ARG A 117 44.86 20.03 14.53
C ARG A 117 43.41 19.85 14.98
N ALA A 118 42.61 20.89 14.75
CA ALA A 118 41.20 20.90 15.12
C ALA A 118 40.39 19.75 14.49
N ASP A 119 40.85 19.24 13.33
CA ASP A 119 40.22 18.16 12.58
C ASP A 119 40.84 16.78 12.83
N ASP A 120 41.78 16.64 13.77
CA ASP A 120 42.45 15.36 14.01
C ASP A 120 41.48 14.33 14.64
N PRO A 121 41.61 13.04 14.29
CA PRO A 121 40.81 11.98 14.90
C PRO A 121 40.98 11.96 16.42
N VAL A 122 39.87 11.72 17.13
CA VAL A 122 39.84 11.58 18.60
C VAL A 122 39.76 10.12 19.04
N GLY A 123 39.69 9.19 18.09
CA GLY A 123 39.76 7.76 18.32
C GLY A 123 40.19 6.98 17.07
N TYR A 124 40.94 5.90 17.28
CA TYR A 124 41.46 5.03 16.21
C TYR A 124 41.02 3.58 16.40
N GLY A 125 40.36 3.05 15.37
CA GLY A 125 39.98 1.65 15.25
C GLY A 125 41.20 0.82 14.87
N VAL A 126 41.57 -0.15 15.69
CA VAL A 126 42.70 -1.06 15.47
C VAL A 126 42.17 -2.38 14.89
N PRO A 127 42.66 -2.82 13.71
CA PRO A 127 42.25 -4.10 13.15
C PRO A 127 42.81 -5.25 14.00
N ARG A 128 41.96 -6.23 14.34
CA ARG A 128 42.37 -7.42 15.08
C ARG A 128 42.56 -8.59 14.14
N HIS A 129 43.75 -9.18 14.19
CA HIS A 129 44.01 -10.48 13.60
C HIS A 129 43.71 -11.57 14.63
N ASN A 130 42.58 -12.24 14.45
CA ASN A 130 42.17 -13.31 15.36
C ASN A 130 42.98 -14.59 15.10
N GLU A 131 43.49 -15.19 16.17
CA GLU A 131 44.16 -16.48 16.17
C GLU A 131 43.28 -17.55 16.83
N PHE A 132 42.99 -18.61 16.09
CA PHE A 132 42.23 -19.76 16.54
C PHE A 132 43.14 -20.99 16.47
N PHE A 133 43.34 -21.67 17.59
CA PHE A 133 44.14 -22.90 17.68
C PHE A 133 45.57 -22.71 17.14
N GLY A 134 46.18 -21.56 17.47
CA GLY A 134 47.52 -21.18 16.99
C GLY A 134 47.58 -20.84 15.48
N ARG A 135 46.44 -20.61 14.83
CA ARG A 135 46.36 -20.23 13.40
C ARG A 135 45.61 -18.93 13.21
N ARG A 136 46.21 -18.04 12.43
CA ARG A 136 45.65 -16.77 11.98
C ARG A 136 44.47 -16.99 11.03
N VAL A 137 43.30 -16.45 11.37
CA VAL A 137 42.08 -16.54 10.55
C VAL A 137 41.90 -15.27 9.73
N ARG A 138 41.68 -15.41 8.42
CA ARG A 138 41.66 -14.34 7.41
C ARG A 138 40.28 -14.06 6.83
N GLY A 139 39.29 -14.94 7.05
CA GLY A 139 37.91 -14.80 6.57
C GLY A 139 36.87 -15.06 7.65
N GLY A 140 35.61 -15.26 7.25
CA GLY A 140 34.52 -15.61 8.16
C GLY A 140 34.03 -14.50 9.09
N GLY A 141 34.46 -13.25 8.82
CA GLY A 141 34.17 -12.08 9.65
C GLY A 141 35.15 -11.89 10.82
N TRP A 142 36.22 -12.67 10.86
CA TRP A 142 37.27 -12.59 11.88
C TRP A 142 38.45 -11.70 11.45
N TRP A 143 38.45 -11.22 10.21
CA TRP A 143 39.42 -10.28 9.67
C TRP A 143 38.83 -9.45 8.49
N PRO A 144 39.10 -8.14 8.41
CA PRO A 144 39.59 -7.29 9.49
C PRO A 144 38.48 -7.03 10.51
N ASP A 145 38.76 -7.27 11.79
CA ASP A 145 37.85 -6.97 12.91
C ASP A 145 38.33 -5.70 13.64
N TYR A 146 37.82 -4.53 13.25
CA TYR A 146 38.25 -3.26 13.84
C TYR A 146 37.62 -3.04 15.21
N GLN A 147 38.46 -2.76 16.22
CA GLN A 147 38.04 -2.37 17.56
C GLN A 147 38.58 -0.98 17.90
N LEU A 148 37.74 -0.10 18.42
CA LEU A 148 38.13 1.25 18.81
C LEU A 148 38.93 1.18 20.13
N ARG A 149 40.25 1.14 20.02
CA ARG A 149 41.17 0.86 21.16
C ARG A 149 42.02 2.06 21.57
N LEU A 150 42.40 2.93 20.64
CA LEU A 150 43.18 4.15 20.94
C LEU A 150 42.24 5.35 20.98
N LEU A 151 42.11 5.99 22.14
CA LEU A 151 41.06 6.97 22.44
C LEU A 151 41.63 8.21 23.14
N ARG A 152 41.02 9.36 22.91
CA ARG A 152 41.21 10.55 23.74
C ARG A 152 40.27 10.52 24.97
N PRO A 153 40.78 10.45 26.21
CA PRO A 153 39.93 10.33 27.41
C PRO A 153 38.99 11.51 27.62
N ASP A 154 39.37 12.72 27.21
CA ASP A 154 38.56 13.93 27.28
C ASP A 154 37.41 13.97 26.26
N ARG A 155 37.47 13.10 25.25
CA ARG A 155 36.53 13.07 24.11
C ARG A 155 35.90 11.69 23.90
N ALA A 156 36.16 10.72 24.77
CA ALA A 156 35.67 9.36 24.66
C ALA A 156 34.98 8.92 25.96
N ARG A 157 33.82 8.27 25.85
CA ARG A 157 33.14 7.63 26.99
C ARG A 157 32.41 6.37 26.56
N TYR A 158 32.35 5.36 27.42
CA TYR A 158 31.58 4.15 27.19
C TYR A 158 30.15 4.30 27.70
N ASP A 159 29.19 3.84 26.91
CA ASP A 159 27.77 3.88 27.23
C ASP A 159 27.41 2.80 28.28
N GLU A 160 27.27 3.21 29.55
CA GLU A 160 26.92 2.31 30.66
C GLU A 160 25.49 1.76 30.57
N SER A 161 24.64 2.28 29.68
CA SER A 161 23.30 1.73 29.45
C SER A 161 23.31 0.40 28.66
N ARG A 162 24.48 -0.06 28.19
CA ARG A 162 24.65 -1.31 27.44
C ARG A 162 25.46 -2.35 28.21
N GLU A 163 24.82 -3.46 28.57
CA GLU A 163 25.45 -4.56 29.32
C GLU A 163 26.40 -5.44 28.47
N VAL A 164 26.27 -5.46 27.13
CA VAL A 164 27.05 -6.33 26.22
C VAL A 164 27.35 -5.60 24.90
N HIS A 165 28.56 -5.75 24.36
CA HIS A 165 29.09 -4.97 23.22
C HIS A 165 29.10 -3.47 23.53
N GLU A 166 29.95 -3.11 24.48
CA GLU A 166 30.18 -1.72 24.88
C GLU A 166 30.41 -0.82 23.66
N VAL A 167 29.67 0.29 23.60
CA VAL A 167 29.84 1.29 22.55
C VAL A 167 30.53 2.48 23.16
N VAL A 168 31.69 2.81 22.59
CA VAL A 168 32.38 4.07 22.88
C VAL A 168 31.72 5.19 22.06
N ILE A 169 31.41 6.27 22.75
CA ILE A 169 30.90 7.52 22.20
C ILE A 169 32.09 8.46 22.08
N LEU A 170 32.42 8.86 20.85
CA LEU A 170 33.46 9.85 20.55
C LEU A 170 32.84 11.22 20.31
N ASP A 171 33.47 12.25 20.84
CA ASP A 171 33.21 13.66 20.51
C ASP A 171 34.29 14.13 19.50
N GLY A 172 34.15 13.72 18.25
CA GLY A 172 35.08 14.07 17.17
C GLY A 172 35.23 12.96 16.12
N PRO A 173 36.09 13.18 15.11
CA PRO A 173 36.29 12.22 14.03
C PRO A 173 36.96 10.93 14.49
N GLU A 174 36.61 9.81 13.85
CA GLU A 174 37.23 8.48 14.03
C GLU A 174 38.12 8.17 12.83
N ALA A 175 39.27 7.54 13.06
CA ALA A 175 40.14 6.99 12.02
C ALA A 175 40.47 5.51 12.30
N ARG A 176 41.24 4.88 11.41
CA ARG A 176 41.64 3.47 11.53
C ARG A 176 43.15 3.34 11.40
N LEU A 177 43.70 2.45 12.22
CA LEU A 177 45.07 1.98 12.06
C LEU A 177 45.16 0.97 10.92
N VAL A 178 46.34 0.89 10.31
CA VAL A 178 46.66 -0.09 9.27
C VAL A 178 47.22 -1.36 9.91
N GLU A 179 48.09 -1.20 10.90
CA GLU A 179 48.78 -2.32 11.53
C GLU A 179 47.88 -3.05 12.54
N PRO A 180 47.84 -4.40 12.50
CA PRO A 180 46.95 -5.14 13.35
C PRO A 180 47.50 -5.40 14.75
N LEU A 181 46.57 -5.53 15.69
CA LEU A 181 46.82 -6.26 16.93
C LEU A 181 46.52 -7.75 16.73
N ILE A 182 47.27 -8.62 17.39
CA ILE A 182 47.03 -10.07 17.38
C ILE A 182 46.14 -10.40 18.57
N HIS A 183 45.02 -11.07 18.34
CA HIS A 183 44.08 -11.47 19.39
C HIS A 183 44.05 -13.00 19.49
N ARG A 184 44.54 -13.55 20.59
CA ARG A 184 44.57 -15.00 20.85
C ARG A 184 43.23 -15.45 21.40
N ASN A 185 42.33 -15.86 20.50
CA ASN A 185 40.91 -15.95 20.82
C ASN A 185 40.53 -17.29 21.49
N TYR A 186 41.03 -18.42 20.98
CA TYR A 186 40.78 -19.75 21.54
C TYR A 186 41.94 -20.70 21.29
N ASP A 187 42.37 -21.44 22.32
CA ASP A 187 43.48 -22.40 22.21
C ASP A 187 43.02 -23.81 21.85
N SER A 188 41.78 -24.16 22.22
CA SER A 188 41.21 -25.48 21.95
C SER A 188 39.76 -25.44 21.46
N TRP A 189 39.38 -26.47 20.71
CA TRP A 189 38.00 -26.66 20.27
C TRP A 189 37.01 -26.78 21.44
N GLY A 190 37.45 -27.35 22.56
CA GLY A 190 36.64 -27.48 23.78
C GLY A 190 36.27 -26.11 24.35
N GLU A 191 37.26 -25.23 24.45
CA GLU A 191 37.07 -23.85 24.92
C GLU A 191 36.16 -23.05 23.97
N PHE A 192 36.42 -23.14 22.67
CA PHE A 192 35.57 -22.53 21.65
C PHE A 192 34.12 -23.00 21.78
N CYS A 193 33.88 -24.31 21.85
CA CYS A 193 32.54 -24.84 22.01
C CYS A 193 31.87 -24.44 23.34
N ALA A 194 32.62 -24.37 24.44
CA ALA A 194 32.09 -23.92 25.72
C ALA A 194 31.62 -22.47 25.67
N LYS A 195 32.48 -21.56 25.18
CA LYS A 195 32.14 -20.15 24.99
C LYS A 195 30.97 -19.98 24.00
N GLN A 196 30.94 -20.72 22.89
CA GLN A 196 29.85 -20.65 21.92
C GLN A 196 28.50 -21.20 22.43
N ARG A 197 28.50 -22.20 23.33
CA ARG A 197 27.27 -22.62 24.03
C ARG A 197 26.68 -21.49 24.86
N ALA A 198 27.52 -20.80 25.63
CA ALA A 198 27.10 -19.66 26.43
C ALA A 198 26.64 -18.48 25.54
N TYR A 199 27.30 -18.23 24.41
CA TYR A 199 26.85 -17.23 23.44
C TYR A 199 25.54 -17.61 22.77
N ALA A 200 25.34 -18.87 22.38
CA ALA A 200 24.08 -19.35 21.79
C ALA A 200 22.91 -19.21 22.79
N GLU A 201 23.14 -19.47 24.07
CA GLU A 201 22.13 -19.27 25.12
C GLU A 201 21.82 -17.80 25.36
N ARG A 202 22.85 -16.94 25.41
CA ARG A 202 22.67 -15.49 25.49
C ARG A 202 21.95 -14.97 24.25
N HIS A 203 22.27 -15.48 23.07
CA HIS A 203 21.62 -15.14 21.81
C HIS A 203 20.16 -15.58 21.81
N ALA A 204 19.85 -16.79 22.27
CA ALA A 204 18.48 -17.27 22.44
C ALA A 204 17.68 -16.41 23.42
N ARG A 205 18.28 -16.03 24.56
CA ARG A 205 17.68 -15.12 25.55
C ARG A 205 17.49 -13.71 25.00
N ASP A 206 18.44 -13.19 24.24
CA ASP A 206 18.34 -11.89 23.57
C ASP A 206 17.25 -11.90 22.49
N LEU A 207 17.19 -12.94 21.66
CA LEU A 207 16.11 -13.16 20.70
C LEU A 207 14.74 -13.28 21.40
N ALA A 208 14.69 -13.95 22.57
CA ALA A 208 13.48 -14.07 23.38
C ALA A 208 13.08 -12.71 23.99
N ARG A 209 14.03 -11.94 24.54
CA ARG A 209 13.82 -10.56 25.03
C ARG A 209 13.31 -9.65 23.89
N ARG A 210 13.82 -9.83 22.67
CA ARG A 210 13.37 -9.14 21.44
C ARG A 210 12.04 -9.66 20.88
N SER A 211 11.42 -10.62 21.57
CA SER A 211 10.14 -11.26 21.21
C SER A 211 10.15 -11.92 19.83
N VAL A 212 11.29 -12.50 19.43
CA VAL A 212 11.40 -13.30 18.20
C VAL A 212 10.73 -14.66 18.42
N ARG A 213 9.83 -15.06 17.52
CA ARG A 213 9.20 -16.39 17.54
C ARG A 213 9.70 -17.22 16.35
N PRO A 214 10.41 -18.33 16.58
CA PRO A 214 10.91 -19.18 15.49
C PRO A 214 9.73 -19.86 14.80
N ARG A 215 9.69 -19.79 13.46
CA ARG A 215 8.75 -20.54 12.63
C ARG A 215 9.34 -21.91 12.30
N SER A 216 8.55 -22.85 11.81
CA SER A 216 9.01 -24.22 11.49
C SER A 216 10.21 -24.23 10.53
N TRP A 217 10.25 -23.33 9.57
CA TRP A 217 11.39 -23.22 8.64
C TRP A 217 12.61 -22.51 9.23
N THR A 218 12.47 -21.73 10.32
CA THR A 218 13.57 -20.97 10.94
C THR A 218 14.67 -21.89 11.47
N TYR A 219 14.30 -23.08 11.95
CA TYR A 219 15.25 -24.07 12.46
C TYR A 219 16.22 -24.58 11.38
N GLY A 220 15.80 -24.62 10.12
CA GLY A 220 16.67 -25.01 8.99
C GLY A 220 17.31 -23.83 8.28
N THR A 221 16.58 -22.74 8.08
CA THR A 221 17.08 -21.62 7.25
C THR A 221 18.11 -20.75 7.94
N MET A 222 18.09 -20.63 9.27
CA MET A 222 19.06 -19.78 10.00
C MET A 222 20.47 -20.39 10.02
N PRO A 223 20.67 -21.69 10.34
CA PRO A 223 21.98 -22.33 10.19
C PRO A 223 22.54 -22.24 8.77
N VAL A 224 21.70 -22.49 7.76
CA VAL A 224 22.11 -22.43 6.34
C VAL A 224 22.51 -21.01 5.95
N ARG A 225 21.77 -20.00 6.41
CA ARG A 225 22.11 -18.60 6.19
C ARG A 225 23.44 -18.23 6.84
N GLU A 226 23.69 -18.64 8.08
CA GLU A 226 24.92 -18.31 8.81
C GLU A 226 26.14 -19.02 8.19
N PHE A 227 25.99 -20.29 7.79
CA PHE A 227 27.01 -21.00 7.01
C PHE A 227 27.32 -20.26 5.71
N ARG A 228 26.29 -19.92 4.92
CA ARG A 228 26.47 -19.25 3.63
C ARG A 228 27.14 -17.88 3.80
N ARG A 229 26.73 -17.13 4.82
CA ARG A 229 27.29 -15.82 5.15
C ARG A 229 28.77 -15.95 5.52
N ARG A 230 29.15 -16.85 6.42
CA ARG A 230 30.55 -16.97 6.85
C ARG A 230 31.45 -17.58 5.78
N TYR A 231 31.02 -18.69 5.18
CA TYR A 231 31.86 -19.44 4.27
C TYR A 231 32.03 -18.76 2.90
N PHE A 232 30.94 -18.23 2.34
CA PHE A 232 30.98 -17.60 1.00
C PHE A 232 31.02 -16.07 1.06
N THR A 233 30.14 -15.42 1.82
CA THR A 233 30.04 -13.95 1.79
C THR A 233 31.20 -13.28 2.51
N LEU A 234 31.64 -13.84 3.64
CA LEU A 234 32.79 -13.37 4.41
C LEU A 234 34.07 -14.17 4.08
N ASP A 235 34.03 -14.95 3.02
CA ASP A 235 35.17 -15.62 2.40
C ASP A 235 36.01 -16.50 3.36
N ALA A 236 35.37 -17.20 4.32
CA ALA A 236 36.08 -18.13 5.22
C ALA A 236 36.76 -19.31 4.48
N ARG A 237 36.39 -19.57 3.22
CA ARG A 237 37.08 -20.56 2.37
C ARG A 237 38.59 -20.28 2.24
N ARG A 238 39.04 -19.04 2.44
CA ARG A 238 40.48 -18.67 2.47
C ARG A 238 41.25 -19.33 3.61
N ASP A 239 40.57 -19.72 4.68
CA ASP A 239 41.16 -20.41 5.84
C ASP A 239 41.09 -21.95 5.72
N GLY A 240 40.75 -22.45 4.52
CA GLY A 240 40.72 -23.88 4.20
C GLY A 240 39.82 -24.69 5.14
N ARG A 241 40.36 -25.80 5.66
CA ARG A 241 39.63 -26.71 6.57
C ARG A 241 39.20 -26.01 7.86
N LEU A 242 40.03 -25.09 8.37
CA LEU A 242 39.72 -24.34 9.59
C LEU A 242 38.52 -23.40 9.35
N GLY A 243 38.49 -22.69 8.22
CA GLY A 243 37.39 -21.81 7.85
C GLY A 243 36.07 -22.55 7.62
N LEU A 244 36.11 -23.74 7.01
CA LEU A 244 34.95 -24.61 6.88
C LEU A 244 34.45 -25.08 8.25
N ALA A 245 35.35 -25.58 9.11
CA ALA A 245 35.00 -26.08 10.44
C ALA A 245 34.40 -24.99 11.33
N LEU A 246 35.00 -23.80 11.36
CA LEU A 246 34.46 -22.65 12.10
C LEU A 246 33.11 -22.20 11.53
N SER A 247 32.93 -22.19 10.21
CA SER A 247 31.64 -21.81 9.59
C SER A 247 30.52 -22.82 9.92
N LEU A 248 30.82 -24.11 9.90
CA LEU A 248 29.87 -25.17 10.29
C LEU A 248 29.54 -25.10 11.78
N ALA A 249 30.53 -24.88 12.64
CA ALA A 249 30.31 -24.74 14.06
C ALA A 249 29.44 -23.51 14.38
N MET A 250 29.70 -22.37 13.74
CA MET A 250 28.86 -21.18 13.91
C MET A 250 27.43 -21.40 13.41
N ALA A 251 27.24 -22.10 12.29
CA ALA A 251 25.91 -22.48 11.79
C ALA A 251 25.17 -23.40 12.77
N TRP A 252 25.87 -24.35 13.38
CA TRP A 252 25.32 -25.21 14.43
C TRP A 252 24.87 -24.40 15.65
N TYR A 253 25.72 -23.49 16.14
CA TYR A 253 25.38 -22.64 17.29
C TYR A 253 24.25 -21.65 17.02
N GLU A 254 24.15 -21.13 15.79
CA GLU A 254 22.97 -20.37 15.33
C GLU A 254 21.71 -21.25 15.42
N GLY A 255 21.76 -22.48 14.91
CA GLY A 255 20.64 -23.44 15.01
C GLY A 255 20.25 -23.75 16.45
N ARG A 256 21.24 -23.99 17.31
CA ARG A 256 21.04 -24.22 18.75
C ARG A 256 20.37 -23.04 19.43
N ALA A 257 20.74 -21.81 19.09
CA ALA A 257 20.12 -20.61 19.64
C ALA A 257 18.63 -20.52 19.26
N TYR A 258 18.26 -20.82 18.00
CA TYR A 258 16.85 -20.84 17.58
C TYR A 258 16.06 -22.02 18.18
N TRP A 259 16.70 -23.16 18.42
CA TRP A 259 16.10 -24.28 19.13
C TRP A 259 15.79 -23.94 20.60
N GLN A 260 16.76 -23.34 21.31
CA GLN A 260 16.57 -22.86 22.68
C GLN A 260 15.52 -21.75 22.75
N LEU A 261 15.49 -20.83 21.77
CA LEU A 261 14.45 -19.82 21.64
C LEU A 261 13.05 -20.47 21.52
N GLY A 262 12.91 -21.53 20.71
CA GLY A 262 11.66 -22.27 20.59
C GLY A 262 11.19 -22.91 21.90
N ARG A 263 12.12 -23.32 22.78
CA ARG A 263 11.79 -23.79 24.14
C ARG A 263 11.35 -22.64 25.04
N LEU A 264 12.09 -21.53 25.06
CA LEU A 264 11.78 -20.34 25.86
C LEU A 264 10.41 -19.74 25.49
N VAL A 265 10.09 -19.66 24.19
CA VAL A 265 8.81 -19.11 23.69
C VAL A 265 7.62 -19.98 24.08
N ARG A 266 7.79 -21.31 24.14
CA ARG A 266 6.73 -22.24 24.59
C ARG A 266 6.45 -22.10 26.08
N GLN A 267 7.49 -22.04 26.90
CA GLN A 267 7.36 -21.83 28.36
C GLN A 267 6.72 -20.47 28.72
N VAL A 268 6.98 -19.42 27.92
CA VAL A 268 6.38 -18.09 28.11
C VAL A 268 4.96 -17.99 27.53
N GLY A 269 4.59 -18.89 26.60
CA GLY A 269 3.24 -18.98 26.03
C GLY A 269 2.19 -19.35 27.08
N ASP A 270 2.53 -20.28 27.98
CA ASP A 270 1.65 -20.73 29.07
C ASP A 270 1.51 -19.67 30.18
N LEU A 271 2.49 -18.77 30.34
CA LEU A 271 2.45 -17.69 31.33
C LEU A 271 1.75 -16.42 30.83
N ARG A 272 1.58 -16.25 29.51
CA ARG A 272 1.01 -15.04 28.87
C ARG A 272 -0.51 -15.08 28.63
N GLY A 273 -1.22 -16.02 29.25
CA GLY A 273 -2.67 -15.93 29.47
C GLY A 273 -3.08 -14.77 30.41
N ARG A 274 -2.12 -14.04 31.00
CA ARG A 274 -2.38 -12.89 31.88
C ARG A 274 -1.46 -11.70 31.51
N SER A 275 -2.08 -10.61 31.03
CA SER A 275 -1.65 -9.18 31.07
C SER A 275 -0.27 -8.72 30.51
N GLY A 276 -0.27 -7.58 29.77
CA GLY A 276 0.73 -6.51 29.99
C GLY A 276 1.78 -6.15 28.92
N THR A 277 1.94 -4.84 28.70
CA THR A 277 2.80 -4.00 27.82
C THR A 277 4.30 -3.88 28.20
N VAL A 278 5.19 -3.41 27.29
CA VAL A 278 6.64 -3.14 27.52
C VAL A 278 7.12 -1.85 26.76
N PRO A 279 8.08 -1.04 27.28
CA PRO A 279 8.12 0.44 27.20
C PRO A 279 8.96 1.07 26.07
N ILE A 280 8.83 2.39 25.89
CA ILE A 280 9.61 3.26 24.97
C ILE A 280 10.51 4.18 25.81
N THR A 281 11.82 4.21 25.53
CA THR A 281 12.81 5.02 26.26
C THR A 281 12.64 6.53 25.98
N PRO A 282 12.77 7.41 26.98
CA PRO A 282 12.60 8.84 26.80
C PRO A 282 13.89 9.58 26.41
N LEU A 283 13.78 10.50 25.46
CA LEU A 283 14.70 11.63 25.32
C LEU A 283 14.18 12.75 26.22
N LEU A 284 15.01 13.31 27.12
CA LEU A 284 14.71 14.56 27.82
C LEU A 284 15.37 15.72 27.08
N PRO A 285 14.63 16.73 26.58
CA PRO A 285 15.21 17.96 26.04
C PRO A 285 15.10 19.13 27.04
N ARG A 286 15.83 20.21 26.73
CA ARG A 286 15.72 21.59 27.29
C ARG A 286 14.26 21.98 27.64
N PRO A 287 14.03 22.91 28.59
CA PRO A 287 12.67 23.34 28.95
C PRO A 287 11.88 23.76 27.70
N LEU A 288 10.81 23.00 27.42
CA LEU A 288 9.97 23.19 26.23
C LEU A 288 9.20 24.51 26.28
N PHE A 289 8.80 24.95 27.47
CA PHE A 289 8.02 26.16 27.71
C PHE A 289 8.95 27.28 28.19
N ARG A 290 8.76 28.49 27.66
CA ARG A 290 9.48 29.69 28.14
C ARG A 290 8.74 30.43 29.24
N LEU A 291 7.42 30.30 29.28
CA LEU A 291 6.52 31.04 30.16
C LEU A 291 5.79 30.09 31.11
N PRO A 292 5.48 30.51 32.35
CA PRO A 292 4.68 29.73 33.28
C PRO A 292 3.21 29.61 32.81
N PRO A 293 2.45 28.63 33.33
CA PRO A 293 1.03 28.50 33.01
C PRO A 293 0.19 29.55 33.76
N GLU A 294 -0.39 30.50 33.03
CA GLU A 294 -1.21 31.62 33.54
C GLU A 294 -2.67 31.54 33.08
N LEU A 295 -2.95 30.79 32.01
CA LEU A 295 -4.27 30.65 31.39
C LEU A 295 -4.76 29.20 31.50
N ASP A 296 -6.06 28.98 31.29
CA ASP A 296 -6.61 27.63 31.21
C ASP A 296 -6.16 26.94 29.90
N LEU A 297 -6.15 27.67 28.78
CA LEU A 297 -5.96 27.10 27.44
C LEU A 297 -5.06 27.95 26.53
N SER A 298 -4.11 27.32 25.83
CA SER A 298 -3.48 27.92 24.64
C SER A 298 -3.89 27.15 23.40
N VAL A 299 -4.43 27.84 22.40
CA VAL A 299 -4.79 27.28 21.09
C VAL A 299 -3.66 27.58 20.10
N ILE A 300 -3.05 26.54 19.54
CA ILE A 300 -1.88 26.65 18.67
C ILE A 300 -2.26 26.15 17.27
N ILE A 301 -2.12 27.03 16.27
CA ILE A 301 -2.44 26.75 14.87
C ILE A 301 -1.19 26.97 14.02
N VAL A 302 -0.79 25.99 13.23
CA VAL A 302 0.30 26.13 12.24
C VAL A 302 -0.31 26.30 10.86
N SER A 303 -0.06 27.44 10.21
CA SER A 303 -0.68 27.78 8.92
C SER A 303 0.36 28.01 7.82
N ARG A 304 -0.04 27.69 6.58
CA ARG A 304 0.69 28.03 5.36
C ARG A 304 -0.26 28.11 4.18
N ASP A 305 -0.40 29.29 3.59
CA ASP A 305 -1.22 29.52 2.38
C ASP A 305 -2.68 29.05 2.52
N THR A 306 -3.27 29.28 3.70
CA THR A 306 -4.65 28.86 4.02
C THR A 306 -5.48 29.97 4.67
N ARG A 307 -5.41 31.19 4.12
CA ARG A 307 -6.03 32.40 4.69
C ARG A 307 -7.50 32.20 5.10
N ALA A 308 -8.35 31.75 4.17
CA ALA A 308 -9.78 31.60 4.43
C ALA A 308 -10.08 30.56 5.53
N LEU A 309 -9.39 29.41 5.47
CA LEU A 309 -9.55 28.33 6.44
C LEU A 309 -9.06 28.76 7.82
N THR A 310 -7.89 29.40 7.90
CA THR A 310 -7.32 29.88 9.17
C THR A 310 -8.27 30.87 9.87
N LEU A 311 -8.88 31.79 9.11
CA LEU A 311 -9.87 32.72 9.66
C LEU A 311 -11.15 32.01 10.14
N GLY A 312 -11.62 31.01 9.38
CA GLY A 312 -12.77 30.19 9.76
C GLY A 312 -12.52 29.36 11.02
N CYS A 313 -11.34 28.75 11.13
CA CYS A 313 -10.89 28.01 12.30
C CYS A 313 -10.85 28.89 13.56
N LEU A 314 -10.25 30.09 13.47
CA LEU A 314 -10.25 31.05 14.58
C LEU A 314 -11.65 31.51 14.97
N ALA A 315 -12.55 31.71 13.99
CA ALA A 315 -13.95 32.04 14.25
C ALA A 315 -14.65 30.92 15.02
N ALA A 316 -14.43 29.67 14.62
CA ALA A 316 -15.00 28.49 15.25
C ALA A 316 -14.48 28.29 16.69
N VAL A 317 -13.18 28.50 16.91
CA VAL A 317 -12.58 28.50 18.26
C VAL A 317 -13.25 29.55 19.15
N GLY A 318 -13.41 30.77 18.63
CA GLY A 318 -14.07 31.87 19.35
C GLY A 318 -15.52 31.53 19.71
N ARG A 319 -16.29 30.97 18.77
CA ARG A 319 -17.67 30.52 19.03
C ARG A 319 -17.72 29.41 20.08
N SER A 320 -16.85 28.41 19.99
CA SER A 320 -16.86 27.27 20.91
C SER A 320 -16.49 27.63 22.34
N LEU A 321 -15.66 28.67 22.53
CA LEU A 321 -15.26 29.17 23.84
C LEU A 321 -16.15 30.31 24.37
N ALA A 322 -17.08 30.82 23.56
CA ALA A 322 -17.95 31.92 23.95
C ALA A 322 -18.84 31.52 25.14
N GLY A 323 -18.78 32.28 26.23
CA GLY A 323 -19.59 32.03 27.43
C GLY A 323 -19.14 30.83 28.29
N ALA A 324 -18.05 30.14 27.93
CA ALA A 324 -17.58 28.95 28.66
C ALA A 324 -16.79 29.28 29.96
N GLY A 325 -16.48 30.55 30.22
CA GLY A 325 -15.68 30.96 31.39
C GLY A 325 -14.22 30.49 31.37
N VAL A 326 -13.70 30.08 30.20
CA VAL A 326 -12.33 29.59 30.01
C VAL A 326 -11.41 30.75 29.64
N THR A 327 -10.32 30.95 30.38
CA THR A 327 -9.28 31.91 30.00
C THR A 327 -8.36 31.30 28.94
N TRP A 328 -8.23 31.96 27.78
CA TRP A 328 -7.48 31.38 26.67
C TRP A 328 -6.73 32.40 25.81
N GLU A 329 -5.75 31.92 25.06
CA GLU A 329 -5.03 32.68 24.03
C GLU A 329 -4.93 31.88 22.72
N GLY A 330 -4.91 32.61 21.59
CA GLY A 330 -4.61 32.04 20.28
C GLY A 330 -3.19 32.34 19.85
N ILE A 331 -2.48 31.32 19.36
CA ILE A 331 -1.11 31.41 18.83
C ILE A 331 -1.12 30.84 17.41
N LEU A 332 -0.94 31.72 16.42
CA LEU A 332 -0.77 31.34 15.02
C LEU A 332 0.72 31.30 14.69
N VAL A 333 1.22 30.16 14.22
CA VAL A 333 2.57 30.03 13.67
C VAL A 333 2.48 29.97 12.15
N ASP A 334 2.98 31.01 11.49
CA ASP A 334 3.00 31.11 10.03
C ASP A 334 4.28 30.49 9.46
N ASN A 335 4.12 29.46 8.63
CA ASN A 335 5.20 28.74 7.94
C ASN A 335 5.48 29.33 6.54
N ALA A 336 5.60 30.66 6.48
CA ALA A 336 5.84 31.47 5.29
C ALA A 336 4.69 31.41 4.26
N SER A 337 3.51 31.92 4.65
CA SER A 337 2.37 32.12 3.74
C SER A 337 2.61 33.31 2.80
N GLY A 338 2.29 33.14 1.53
CA GLY A 338 2.30 34.18 0.50
C GLY A 338 0.91 34.72 0.13
N ASP A 339 -0.17 34.14 0.65
CA ASP A 339 -1.57 34.49 0.33
C ASP A 339 -2.18 35.62 1.19
N GLY A 340 -1.34 36.27 2.01
CA GLY A 340 -1.78 37.32 2.93
C GLY A 340 -2.43 36.81 4.23
N THR A 341 -2.28 35.53 4.58
CA THR A 341 -2.79 34.94 5.84
C THR A 341 -2.43 35.79 7.07
N VAL A 342 -1.16 36.15 7.24
CA VAL A 342 -0.66 36.91 8.41
C VAL A 342 -1.37 38.26 8.55
N ALA A 343 -1.45 39.03 7.46
CA ALA A 343 -2.10 40.34 7.46
C ALA A 343 -3.59 40.23 7.81
N ALA A 344 -4.28 39.24 7.23
CA ALA A 344 -5.70 39.03 7.47
C ALA A 344 -5.99 38.62 8.93
N VAL A 345 -5.15 37.78 9.53
CA VAL A 345 -5.32 37.37 10.94
C VAL A 345 -5.03 38.53 11.89
N ARG A 346 -3.97 39.30 11.65
CA ARG A 346 -3.67 40.50 12.46
C ARG A 346 -4.81 41.52 12.42
N ALA A 347 -5.48 41.66 11.27
CA ALA A 347 -6.60 42.57 11.11
C ALA A 347 -7.89 42.06 11.79
N ALA A 348 -8.25 40.78 11.59
CA ALA A 348 -9.51 40.23 12.09
C ALA A 348 -9.46 39.78 13.56
N TYR A 349 -8.27 39.36 14.04
CA TYR A 349 -8.06 38.79 15.38
C TYR A 349 -6.81 39.38 16.03
N PRO A 350 -6.81 40.67 16.40
CA PRO A 350 -5.62 41.35 16.93
C PRO A 350 -5.11 40.75 18.26
N ALA A 351 -5.96 40.03 19.00
CA ALA A 351 -5.60 39.32 20.22
C ALA A 351 -4.83 38.00 19.96
N VAL A 352 -4.86 37.47 18.72
CA VAL A 352 -4.12 36.25 18.35
C VAL A 352 -2.66 36.60 18.12
N ARG A 353 -1.77 35.92 18.84
CA ARG A 353 -0.32 36.09 18.69
C ARG A 353 0.15 35.42 17.42
N VAL A 354 0.73 36.18 16.49
CA VAL A 354 1.29 35.64 15.24
C VAL A 354 2.80 35.51 15.33
N ILE A 355 3.32 34.31 15.07
CA ILE A 355 4.74 33.97 15.03
C ILE A 355 5.10 33.60 13.58
N GLU A 356 5.93 34.42 12.93
CA GLU A 356 6.42 34.13 11.58
C GLU A 356 7.70 33.26 11.68
N ALA A 357 7.66 32.05 11.14
CA ALA A 357 8.73 31.06 11.34
C ALA A 357 10.02 31.33 10.54
N GLY A 358 10.03 32.35 9.68
CA GLY A 358 11.16 32.70 8.80
C GLY A 358 11.37 31.74 7.64
N GLY A 359 10.36 30.93 7.30
CA GLY A 359 10.39 29.93 6.23
C GLY A 359 9.48 28.74 6.53
N ASN A 360 9.28 27.86 5.55
CA ASN A 360 8.55 26.61 5.79
C ASN A 360 9.44 25.59 6.50
N ARG A 361 9.37 25.56 7.83
CA ARG A 361 10.19 24.70 8.71
C ARG A 361 9.52 23.36 9.07
N GLY A 362 8.35 23.08 8.52
CA GLY A 362 7.59 21.87 8.81
C GLY A 362 6.64 22.02 10.01
N PHE A 363 5.77 21.03 10.18
CA PHE A 363 4.70 21.02 11.18
C PHE A 363 5.22 20.83 12.60
N ALA A 364 6.20 19.93 12.82
CA ALA A 364 6.77 19.70 14.16
C ALA A 364 7.49 20.95 14.71
N VAL A 365 8.32 21.59 13.88
CA VAL A 365 9.01 22.83 14.26
C VAL A 365 8.01 23.96 14.51
N GLY A 366 7.01 24.12 13.62
CA GLY A 366 5.96 25.11 13.78
C GLY A 366 5.22 24.97 15.11
N ASN A 367 4.76 23.75 15.44
CA ASN A 367 4.11 23.49 16.72
C ASN A 367 5.03 23.77 17.91
N ASN A 368 6.31 23.36 17.84
CA ASN A 368 7.27 23.64 18.92
C ASN A 368 7.57 25.13 19.10
N LEU A 369 7.44 25.97 18.07
CA LEU A 369 7.54 27.42 18.20
C LEU A 369 6.33 27.98 18.96
N GLY A 370 5.12 27.56 18.62
CA GLY A 370 3.92 27.96 19.35
C GLY A 370 3.91 27.46 20.80
N LEU A 371 4.27 26.19 21.02
CA LEU A 371 4.35 25.58 22.35
C LEU A 371 5.33 26.31 23.29
N ARG A 372 6.45 26.82 22.76
CA ARG A 372 7.44 27.58 23.54
C ARG A 372 6.85 28.85 24.14
N GLU A 373 5.90 29.45 23.44
CA GLU A 373 5.27 30.72 23.77
C GLU A 373 3.91 30.56 24.48
N ALA A 374 3.43 29.33 24.64
CA ALA A 374 2.14 29.02 25.24
C ALA A 374 2.14 29.18 26.76
N ARG A 375 1.06 29.74 27.31
CA ARG A 375 0.80 29.99 28.74
C ARG A 375 -0.41 29.23 29.32
N GLY A 376 -1.07 28.39 28.53
CA GLY A 376 -2.22 27.58 28.98
C GLY A 376 -1.83 26.34 29.76
N ARG A 377 -2.58 25.98 30.81
CA ARG A 377 -2.46 24.69 31.52
C ARG A 377 -2.80 23.50 30.61
N ALA A 378 -3.74 23.71 29.69
CA ALA A 378 -4.02 22.82 28.57
C ALA A 378 -3.55 23.46 27.25
N LEU A 379 -3.14 22.60 26.31
CA LEU A 379 -2.53 22.99 25.03
C LEU A 379 -3.33 22.34 23.90
N LEU A 380 -4.11 23.13 23.17
CA LEU A 380 -4.88 22.67 22.03
C LEU A 380 -4.08 22.86 20.75
N LEU A 381 -3.69 21.75 20.13
CA LEU A 381 -3.09 21.75 18.80
C LEU A 381 -4.20 21.57 17.77
N LEU A 382 -4.31 22.53 16.85
CA LEU A 382 -5.42 22.60 15.92
C LEU A 382 -4.93 22.91 14.51
N ASN A 383 -5.38 22.14 13.53
CA ASN A 383 -5.09 22.43 12.14
C ASN A 383 -5.94 23.61 11.63
N PRO A 384 -5.42 24.44 10.68
CA PRO A 384 -6.13 25.60 10.18
C PRO A 384 -7.38 25.25 9.37
N ASP A 385 -7.53 24.00 8.92
CA ASP A 385 -8.67 23.49 8.14
C ASP A 385 -9.69 22.73 9.01
N THR A 386 -9.87 23.17 10.26
CA THR A 386 -10.82 22.60 11.20
C THR A 386 -11.85 23.61 11.70
N GLU A 387 -13.03 23.10 12.07
CA GLU A 387 -14.12 23.86 12.66
C GLU A 387 -14.64 23.11 13.89
N ALA A 388 -14.42 23.67 15.08
CA ALA A 388 -14.97 23.15 16.33
C ALA A 388 -16.46 23.50 16.42
N LEU A 389 -17.31 22.49 16.59
CA LEU A 389 -18.76 22.67 16.70
C LEU A 389 -19.15 22.88 18.16
N ASP A 390 -20.10 23.78 18.39
CA ASP A 390 -20.75 24.00 19.69
C ASP A 390 -19.74 24.05 20.86
N ASP A 391 -19.96 23.27 21.91
CA ASP A 391 -19.13 23.21 23.12
C ASP A 391 -17.93 22.24 23.03
N ALA A 392 -17.50 21.86 21.81
CA ALA A 392 -16.46 20.84 21.63
C ALA A 392 -15.16 21.13 22.41
N ILE A 393 -14.64 22.35 22.37
CA ILE A 393 -13.40 22.70 23.08
C ILE A 393 -13.60 22.69 24.61
N PRO A 394 -14.62 23.36 25.17
CA PRO A 394 -14.94 23.25 26.60
C PRO A 394 -15.10 21.80 27.08
N ARG A 395 -15.72 20.95 26.27
CA ARG A 395 -15.95 19.54 26.61
C ARG A 395 -14.64 18.74 26.68
N LEU A 396 -13.73 18.94 25.73
CA LEU A 396 -12.40 18.35 25.79
C LEU A 396 -11.62 18.82 27.02
N LEU A 397 -11.73 20.11 27.37
CA LEU A 397 -11.08 20.67 28.55
C LEU A 397 -11.64 20.07 29.84
N ALA A 398 -12.97 19.94 29.94
CA ALA A 398 -13.65 19.29 31.06
C ALA A 398 -13.21 17.82 31.21
N ALA A 399 -13.12 17.07 30.10
CA ALA A 399 -12.64 15.69 30.10
C ALA A 399 -11.18 15.60 30.58
N LEU A 400 -10.32 16.54 30.15
CA LEU A 400 -8.93 16.60 30.60
C LEU A 400 -8.83 16.91 32.10
N HIS A 401 -9.65 17.84 32.61
CA HIS A 401 -9.66 18.22 34.02
C HIS A 401 -10.23 17.12 34.93
N ALA A 402 -11.25 16.40 34.49
CA ALA A 402 -11.90 15.35 35.27
C ALA A 402 -10.97 14.16 35.59
N ASP A 403 -9.96 13.90 34.74
CA ASP A 403 -9.05 12.77 34.90
C ASP A 403 -7.58 13.24 34.95
N PRO A 404 -6.96 13.27 36.15
CA PRO A 404 -5.56 13.63 36.32
C PRO A 404 -4.58 12.68 35.63
N ALA A 405 -4.97 11.46 35.26
CA ALA A 405 -4.11 10.53 34.51
C ALA A 405 -4.21 10.72 32.99
N LEU A 406 -5.15 11.55 32.52
CA LEU A 406 -5.34 11.87 31.11
C LEU A 406 -4.31 12.92 30.68
N GLY A 407 -3.38 12.50 29.81
CA GLY A 407 -2.33 13.36 29.27
C GLY A 407 -2.72 14.05 27.96
N ALA A 408 -3.61 13.44 27.18
CA ALA A 408 -4.16 14.04 25.98
C ALA A 408 -5.56 13.51 25.67
N VAL A 409 -6.38 14.30 24.98
CA VAL A 409 -7.73 13.95 24.55
C VAL A 409 -8.03 14.57 23.18
N GLY A 410 -8.86 13.90 22.37
CA GLY A 410 -9.32 14.44 21.09
C GLY A 410 -10.76 14.08 20.74
N PRO A 411 -11.34 14.81 19.78
CA PRO A 411 -12.77 14.77 19.46
C PRO A 411 -13.14 13.68 18.44
N ALA A 412 -14.44 13.52 18.21
CA ALA A 412 -14.95 12.95 16.96
C ALA A 412 -14.67 13.92 15.79
N LEU A 413 -14.01 13.40 14.74
CA LEU A 413 -13.80 14.15 13.52
C LEU A 413 -14.90 13.83 12.50
N ARG A 414 -15.35 14.84 11.77
CA ARG A 414 -16.31 14.71 10.66
C ARG A 414 -15.80 15.41 9.41
N TYR A 415 -16.17 14.87 8.26
CA TYR A 415 -16.04 15.58 6.99
C TYR A 415 -17.09 16.70 6.90
N PRO A 416 -16.94 17.67 5.99
CA PRO A 416 -17.92 18.75 5.81
C PRO A 416 -19.33 18.26 5.44
N ASP A 417 -19.45 17.07 4.85
CA ASP A 417 -20.72 16.40 4.56
C ASP A 417 -21.34 15.70 5.80
N GLY A 418 -20.74 15.87 6.98
CA GLY A 418 -21.17 15.29 8.24
C GLY A 418 -20.75 13.83 8.44
N THR A 419 -20.15 13.18 7.44
CA THR A 419 -19.74 11.77 7.54
C THR A 419 -18.59 11.59 8.55
N PRO A 420 -18.54 10.50 9.33
CA PRO A 420 -17.48 10.29 10.31
C PRO A 420 -16.09 10.15 9.67
N GLN A 421 -15.10 10.84 10.24
CA GLN A 421 -13.68 10.65 9.92
C GLN A 421 -13.00 9.92 11.07
N GLU A 422 -12.38 8.77 10.79
CA GLU A 422 -11.80 7.91 11.82
C GLU A 422 -10.54 8.52 12.44
N ALA A 423 -10.69 9.18 13.60
CA ALA A 423 -9.63 9.87 14.32
C ALA A 423 -8.76 8.97 15.22
N ARG A 424 -9.25 7.77 15.54
CA ARG A 424 -8.72 6.92 16.63
C ARG A 424 -7.85 5.80 16.10
N ARG A 425 -6.73 5.53 16.77
CA ARG A 425 -5.78 4.50 16.32
C ARG A 425 -5.13 3.75 17.48
N ARG A 426 -4.81 2.47 17.24
CA ARG A 426 -3.85 1.72 18.07
C ARG A 426 -2.43 2.03 17.61
N PHE A 427 -1.45 1.83 18.48
CA PHE A 427 -0.06 1.91 18.04
C PHE A 427 0.19 0.85 16.97
N PRO A 428 0.91 1.22 15.90
CA PRO A 428 1.19 0.29 14.83
C PRO A 428 2.14 -0.83 15.30
N THR A 429 1.90 -2.03 14.77
CA THR A 429 2.77 -3.19 14.98
C THR A 429 3.83 -3.29 13.89
N ARG A 430 4.75 -4.26 14.01
CA ARG A 430 5.78 -4.52 12.99
C ARG A 430 5.21 -4.83 11.60
N LEU A 431 3.96 -5.29 11.46
CA LEU A 431 3.37 -5.58 10.15
C LEU A 431 2.56 -4.42 9.59
N THR A 432 2.13 -3.48 10.43
CA THR A 432 1.31 -2.33 10.03
C THR A 432 1.92 -1.50 8.88
N PRO A 433 3.22 -1.15 8.84
CA PRO A 433 3.74 -0.23 7.82
C PRO A 433 3.87 -0.86 6.43
N PHE A 434 3.87 -2.20 6.36
CA PHE A 434 3.90 -2.93 5.10
C PHE A 434 2.50 -3.08 4.50
N VAL A 435 1.46 -2.80 5.27
CA VAL A 435 0.06 -2.94 4.87
C VAL A 435 -0.57 -1.55 4.73
N GLU A 436 -0.61 -0.79 5.81
CA GLU A 436 -1.22 0.53 5.94
C GLU A 436 -0.62 1.57 4.98
N SER A 437 -1.49 2.26 4.24
CA SER A 437 -1.18 3.26 3.23
C SER A 437 -0.11 2.79 2.23
N THR A 438 -0.17 1.50 1.87
CA THR A 438 0.63 0.90 0.80
C THR A 438 -0.27 0.23 -0.23
N VAL A 439 0.32 -0.22 -1.34
CA VAL A 439 -0.39 -1.04 -2.32
C VAL A 439 -1.03 -2.29 -1.71
N ILE A 440 -0.51 -2.82 -0.59
CA ILE A 440 -1.03 -4.02 0.07
C ILE A 440 -2.40 -3.77 0.69
N GLN A 441 -2.64 -2.63 1.33
CA GLN A 441 -3.98 -2.29 1.86
C GLN A 441 -5.05 -2.29 0.76
N GLY A 442 -4.70 -1.86 -0.45
CA GLY A 442 -5.60 -1.93 -1.62
C GLY A 442 -6.02 -3.36 -1.98
N TYR A 443 -5.14 -4.34 -1.80
CA TYR A 443 -5.38 -5.77 -2.10
C TYR A 443 -5.91 -6.57 -0.89
N TRP A 444 -5.67 -6.10 0.33
CA TRP A 444 -6.02 -6.77 1.58
C TRP A 444 -6.73 -5.79 2.52
N ARG A 445 -7.89 -5.27 2.07
CA ARG A 445 -8.61 -4.18 2.74
C ARG A 445 -9.09 -4.54 4.16
N ARG A 446 -9.67 -5.73 4.33
CA ARG A 446 -10.09 -6.26 5.64
C ARG A 446 -9.07 -7.27 6.14
N ASN A 447 -8.36 -6.92 7.19
CA ASN A 447 -7.38 -7.79 7.79
C ASN A 447 -7.15 -7.43 9.25
N ARG A 448 -6.87 -8.45 10.06
CA ARG A 448 -6.69 -8.29 11.51
C ARG A 448 -5.62 -7.28 11.91
N ILE A 449 -4.65 -6.95 11.03
CA ILE A 449 -3.61 -5.95 11.31
C ILE A 449 -4.23 -4.54 11.24
N LEU A 450 -5.00 -4.25 10.19
CA LEU A 450 -5.68 -2.97 10.01
C LEU A 450 -6.92 -2.85 10.89
N ASP A 451 -7.71 -3.91 11.05
CA ASP A 451 -8.87 -3.92 11.94
C ASP A 451 -8.43 -3.59 13.38
N ARG A 452 -7.30 -4.17 13.83
CA ARG A 452 -6.68 -3.81 15.11
C ARG A 452 -6.20 -2.36 15.10
N TYR A 453 -5.49 -1.93 14.07
CA TYR A 453 -4.89 -0.59 14.01
C TYR A 453 -5.94 0.51 14.01
N TYR A 454 -7.06 0.29 13.34
CA TYR A 454 -8.19 1.22 13.21
C TYR A 454 -9.26 1.08 14.30
N LEU A 455 -9.02 0.26 15.35
CA LEU A 455 -10.00 -0.01 16.41
C LEU A 455 -11.38 -0.46 15.89
N ALA A 456 -11.41 -1.28 14.84
CA ALA A 456 -12.67 -1.80 14.30
C ALA A 456 -13.46 -2.67 15.31
N ASP A 457 -12.82 -3.08 16.40
CA ASP A 457 -13.40 -3.82 17.52
C ASP A 457 -14.04 -2.92 18.60
N ARG A 458 -14.03 -1.60 18.45
CA ARG A 458 -14.64 -0.66 19.42
C ARG A 458 -15.55 0.36 18.74
N PRO A 459 -16.74 0.62 19.29
CA PRO A 459 -17.66 1.59 18.72
C PRO A 459 -17.12 3.02 18.85
N THR A 460 -17.56 3.89 17.96
CA THR A 460 -17.11 5.29 17.79
C THR A 460 -17.86 6.29 18.67
N ASP A 461 -18.93 5.88 19.32
CA ASP A 461 -19.94 6.76 19.95
C ASP A 461 -19.79 6.89 21.47
N ARG A 462 -18.76 6.26 22.06
CA ARG A 462 -18.48 6.36 23.50
C ARG A 462 -17.06 6.83 23.84
N PRO A 463 -16.91 7.58 24.94
CA PRO A 463 -15.59 7.93 25.49
C PRO A 463 -14.74 6.68 25.73
N GLN A 464 -13.47 6.71 25.34
CA GLN A 464 -12.59 5.56 25.47
C GLN A 464 -11.11 5.90 25.43
N ASP A 465 -10.30 5.04 26.04
CA ASP A 465 -8.83 5.08 25.89
C ASP A 465 -8.41 4.56 24.51
N VAL A 466 -7.51 5.31 23.88
CA VAL A 466 -6.87 4.99 22.61
C VAL A 466 -5.34 5.05 22.76
N ASP A 467 -4.60 4.58 21.76
CA ASP A 467 -3.15 4.67 21.80
C ASP A 467 -2.64 6.00 21.22
N TRP A 468 -3.29 6.51 20.17
CA TRP A 468 -3.02 7.83 19.61
C TRP A 468 -4.20 8.34 18.76
N LEU A 469 -4.19 9.63 18.46
CA LEU A 469 -5.21 10.36 17.71
C LEU A 469 -4.60 11.14 16.54
N TYR A 470 -5.36 11.38 15.48
CA TYR A 470 -4.93 12.28 14.42
C TYR A 470 -4.72 13.71 14.93
N GLY A 471 -3.65 14.35 14.48
CA GLY A 471 -3.26 15.69 14.91
C GLY A 471 -4.12 16.84 14.38
N ALA A 472 -5.30 16.57 13.81
CA ALA A 472 -6.22 17.61 13.34
C ALA A 472 -6.74 18.46 14.50
N CYS A 473 -7.07 17.82 15.63
CA CYS A 473 -7.43 18.47 16.89
C CYS A 473 -6.97 17.57 18.05
N LEU A 474 -6.03 18.06 18.86
CA LEU A 474 -5.48 17.31 19.99
C LEU A 474 -5.25 18.24 21.18
N LEU A 475 -5.98 18.03 22.27
CA LEU A 475 -5.81 18.74 23.53
C LEU A 475 -4.85 17.98 24.43
N ILE A 476 -3.78 18.63 24.89
CA ILE A 476 -2.70 18.01 25.66
C ILE A 476 -2.53 18.73 26.99
N ARG A 477 -2.36 17.96 28.06
CA ARG A 477 -2.00 18.46 29.39
C ARG A 477 -0.55 18.96 29.38
N ARG A 478 -0.30 20.18 29.87
CA ARG A 478 1.04 20.78 29.92
C ARG A 478 2.06 19.89 30.62
N GLU A 479 1.71 19.29 31.76
CA GLU A 479 2.60 18.43 32.54
C GLU A 479 2.97 17.15 31.77
N ALA A 480 2.00 16.55 31.06
CA ALA A 480 2.23 15.38 30.23
C ALA A 480 3.18 15.70 29.06
N LEU A 481 3.04 16.88 28.46
CA LEU A 481 3.94 17.35 27.40
C LEU A 481 5.32 17.72 27.93
N ALA A 482 5.41 18.40 29.08
CA ALA A 482 6.67 18.71 29.76
C ALA A 482 7.46 17.45 30.07
N ALA A 483 6.79 16.42 30.61
CA ALA A 483 7.41 15.13 30.88
C ALA A 483 7.90 14.49 29.57
N SER A 484 7.09 14.50 28.52
CA SER A 484 7.35 13.76 27.28
C SER A 484 8.33 14.44 26.33
N GLY A 485 8.48 15.76 26.42
CA GLY A 485 9.09 16.64 25.41
C GLY A 485 8.13 17.00 24.29
N GLY A 486 8.41 18.10 23.57
CA GLY A 486 7.62 18.56 22.41
C GLY A 486 7.68 17.60 21.21
N PHE A 487 7.29 18.06 20.02
CA PHE A 487 7.43 17.26 18.81
C PHE A 487 8.91 17.00 18.47
N ASP A 488 9.23 15.81 17.93
CA ASP A 488 10.56 15.53 17.38
C ASP A 488 10.70 16.29 16.05
N GLU A 489 11.50 17.36 16.07
CA GLU A 489 11.70 18.28 14.92
C GLU A 489 12.33 17.60 13.70
N GLY A 490 12.82 16.35 13.83
CA GLY A 490 13.25 15.59 12.67
C GLY A 490 12.11 14.94 11.87
N PHE A 491 10.85 15.10 12.30
CA PHE A 491 9.67 14.92 11.46
C PHE A 491 9.28 16.26 10.83
N PHE A 492 9.35 16.38 9.51
CA PHE A 492 8.87 17.59 8.84
C PHE A 492 7.34 17.69 8.85
N MET A 493 6.65 16.57 8.60
CA MET A 493 5.19 16.46 8.59
C MET A 493 4.79 14.97 8.55
N TYR A 494 3.64 14.62 9.13
CA TYR A 494 3.13 13.27 9.36
C TYR A 494 3.94 12.42 10.36
N SER A 495 3.24 11.61 11.18
CA SER A 495 3.83 10.70 12.19
C SER A 495 4.46 11.38 13.41
N GLU A 496 4.56 12.71 13.45
CA GLU A 496 5.00 13.47 14.61
C GLU A 496 4.04 13.33 15.81
N GLU A 497 2.73 13.33 15.56
CA GLU A 497 1.69 13.14 16.57
C GLU A 497 1.66 11.71 17.10
N LEU A 498 1.93 10.74 16.23
CA LEU A 498 2.10 9.34 16.59
C LEU A 498 3.32 9.14 17.51
N ASP A 499 4.46 9.77 17.20
CA ASP A 499 5.66 9.74 18.07
C ASP A 499 5.39 10.42 19.42
N LEU A 500 4.71 11.58 19.41
CA LEU A 500 4.37 12.31 20.62
C LEU A 500 3.45 11.50 21.54
N CYS A 501 2.35 10.95 21.01
CA CYS A 501 1.43 10.11 21.76
C CYS A 501 2.14 8.87 22.34
N ALA A 502 3.06 8.27 21.58
CA ALA A 502 3.87 7.15 22.04
C ALA A 502 4.76 7.52 23.24
N ARG A 503 5.33 8.72 23.24
CA ARG A 503 6.14 9.23 24.37
C ARG A 503 5.27 9.58 25.59
N ILE A 504 4.10 10.19 25.38
CA ILE A 504 3.12 10.47 26.44
C ILE A 504 2.72 9.17 27.14
N ARG A 505 2.34 8.14 26.38
CA ARG A 505 1.99 6.81 26.92
C ARG A 505 3.15 6.14 27.64
N ALA A 506 4.38 6.31 27.14
CA ALA A 506 5.56 5.75 27.78
C ALA A 506 5.90 6.39 29.15
N ARG A 507 5.37 7.59 29.42
CA ARG A 507 5.46 8.27 30.72
C ARG A 507 4.28 7.95 31.65
N GLY A 508 3.44 6.97 31.28
CA GLY A 508 2.34 6.50 32.12
C GLY A 508 1.01 7.24 31.91
N TRP A 509 0.98 8.29 31.09
CA TRP A 509 -0.24 9.04 30.82
C TRP A 509 -1.19 8.27 29.89
N ARG A 510 -2.50 8.48 30.08
CA ARG A 510 -3.55 7.97 29.19
C ARG A 510 -3.81 8.94 28.05
N ILE A 511 -4.35 8.41 26.96
CA ILE A 511 -4.83 9.19 25.81
C ILE A 511 -6.29 8.80 25.59
N GLY A 512 -7.16 9.78 25.67
CA GLY A 512 -8.61 9.61 25.61
C GLY A 512 -9.18 10.08 24.28
N TYR A 513 -10.32 9.52 23.93
CA TYR A 513 -11.16 9.98 22.85
C TYR A 513 -12.53 10.33 23.44
N ASP A 514 -13.04 11.52 23.10
CA ASP A 514 -14.36 11.95 23.51
C ASP A 514 -15.25 12.26 22.29
N PRO A 515 -16.23 11.39 21.97
CA PRO A 515 -17.10 11.58 20.81
C PRO A 515 -18.16 12.65 20.98
N GLY A 516 -18.41 13.13 22.21
CA GLY A 516 -19.35 14.23 22.41
C GLY A 516 -18.77 15.59 22.00
N ALA A 517 -17.43 15.70 21.90
CA ALA A 517 -16.80 16.83 21.23
C ALA A 517 -16.69 16.54 19.74
N VAL A 518 -17.24 17.41 18.89
CA VAL A 518 -17.27 17.21 17.43
C VAL A 518 -16.50 18.34 16.73
N VAL A 519 -15.59 17.96 15.84
CA VAL A 519 -14.81 18.88 15.02
C VAL A 519 -14.93 18.47 13.55
N VAL A 520 -15.31 19.41 12.69
CA VAL A 520 -15.29 19.23 11.23
C VAL A 520 -13.88 19.48 10.73
N HIS A 521 -13.35 18.63 9.86
CA HIS A 521 -12.01 18.73 9.30
C HIS A 521 -12.06 18.61 7.77
N HIS A 522 -11.64 19.68 7.08
CA HIS A 522 -11.74 19.86 5.62
C HIS A 522 -10.56 19.21 4.87
N GLU A 523 -10.32 17.91 5.14
CA GLU A 523 -9.14 17.14 4.72
C GLU A 523 -8.66 17.47 3.28
N GLY A 524 -7.43 17.96 3.16
CA GLY A 524 -6.74 18.12 1.87
C GLY A 524 -6.70 19.54 1.30
N ALA A 525 -7.37 20.51 1.94
CA ALA A 525 -7.35 21.91 1.49
C ALA A 525 -5.98 22.61 1.71
N SER A 526 -5.27 22.28 2.79
CA SER A 526 -3.91 22.77 3.10
C SER A 526 -2.78 22.01 2.39
N SER A 527 -3.06 20.80 1.89
CA SER A 527 -2.06 19.85 1.33
C SER A 527 -2.17 19.66 -0.19
N GLY A 528 -3.11 20.33 -0.85
CA GLY A 528 -3.43 20.17 -2.28
C GLY A 528 -2.34 20.64 -3.25
N GLN A 529 -1.34 21.40 -2.78
CA GLN A 529 -0.45 22.15 -3.67
C GLN A 529 0.76 21.36 -4.22
N ALA A 530 1.07 20.16 -3.73
CA ALA A 530 2.14 19.32 -4.32
C ALA A 530 2.01 17.83 -3.96
N VAL A 531 1.25 17.07 -4.76
CA VAL A 531 1.08 15.61 -4.62
C VAL A 531 2.40 14.84 -4.40
N PRO A 532 3.52 15.14 -5.10
CA PRO A 532 4.79 14.44 -4.89
C PRO A 532 5.39 14.67 -3.51
N ARG A 533 5.37 15.93 -3.03
CA ARG A 533 5.99 16.32 -1.75
C ARG A 533 5.24 15.72 -0.56
N ARG A 534 3.91 15.63 -0.66
CA ARG A 534 3.06 14.90 0.30
C ARG A 534 3.48 13.44 0.43
N GLN A 535 3.65 12.73 -0.70
CA GLN A 535 4.06 11.33 -0.68
C GLN A 535 5.47 11.13 -0.12
N ILE A 536 6.41 12.02 -0.45
CA ILE A 536 7.77 11.97 0.10
C ILE A 536 7.73 12.15 1.62
N ASN A 537 7.13 13.23 2.12
CA ASN A 537 7.08 13.52 3.55
C ASN A 537 6.40 12.40 4.34
N PHE A 538 5.22 11.94 3.89
CA PHE A 538 4.48 10.87 4.55
C PHE A 538 5.31 9.58 4.68
N ASN A 539 5.96 9.15 3.60
CA ASN A 539 6.72 7.90 3.60
C ASN A 539 8.07 8.03 4.31
N THR A 540 8.76 9.16 4.20
CA THR A 540 10.01 9.43 4.92
C THR A 540 9.78 9.47 6.43
N SER A 541 8.73 10.14 6.88
CA SER A 541 8.32 10.17 8.29
C SER A 541 7.92 8.79 8.79
N LYS A 542 7.16 8.01 8.00
CA LYS A 542 6.87 6.61 8.31
C LYS A 542 8.17 5.81 8.50
N VAL A 543 9.13 5.89 7.58
CA VAL A 543 10.43 5.20 7.72
C VAL A 543 11.16 5.64 9.01
N ARG A 544 11.19 6.94 9.31
CA ARG A 544 11.82 7.48 10.53
C ARG A 544 11.20 6.90 11.80
N PHE A 545 9.88 6.92 11.92
CA PHE A 545 9.18 6.39 13.09
C PHE A 545 9.52 4.92 13.33
N TYR A 546 9.42 4.06 12.30
CA TYR A 546 9.71 2.63 12.46
C TYR A 546 11.19 2.33 12.63
N ARG A 547 12.09 3.14 12.07
CA ARG A 547 13.53 3.08 12.32
C ARG A 547 13.85 3.35 13.79
N ARG A 548 13.22 4.36 14.39
CA ARG A 548 13.40 4.71 15.80
C ARG A 548 12.80 3.64 16.73
N ARG A 549 11.61 3.12 16.40
CA ARG A 549 10.88 2.12 17.20
C ARG A 549 11.48 0.72 17.15
N TYR A 550 11.95 0.26 15.99
CA TYR A 550 12.34 -1.14 15.74
C TYR A 550 13.78 -1.31 15.24
N GLY A 551 14.56 -0.22 15.19
CA GLY A 551 15.98 -0.22 14.84
C GLY A 551 16.27 0.03 13.36
N ALA A 552 17.55 0.32 13.07
CA ALA A 552 18.04 0.72 11.75
C ALA A 552 17.70 -0.29 10.64
N LEU A 553 17.95 -1.58 10.88
CA LEU A 553 17.70 -2.63 9.90
C LEU A 553 16.22 -2.73 9.49
N PHE A 554 15.31 -2.56 10.45
CA PHE A 554 13.87 -2.59 10.17
C PHE A 554 13.46 -1.37 9.35
N GLY A 555 13.95 -0.18 9.73
CA GLY A 555 13.73 1.05 8.96
C GLY A 555 14.21 0.93 7.51
N GLU A 556 15.41 0.38 7.29
CA GLU A 556 15.93 0.16 5.93
C GLU A 556 15.12 -0.87 5.14
N ALA A 557 14.70 -1.97 5.76
CA ALA A 557 13.83 -2.95 5.10
C ALA A 557 12.49 -2.34 4.68
N LEU A 558 11.87 -1.53 5.55
CA LEU A 558 10.66 -0.79 5.23
C LEU A 558 10.88 0.22 4.11
N ARG A 559 11.98 0.98 4.15
CA ARG A 559 12.35 1.95 3.11
C ARG A 559 12.48 1.29 1.74
N LEU A 560 13.24 0.20 1.65
CA LEU A 560 13.42 -0.57 0.41
C LEU A 560 12.10 -1.16 -0.08
N PHE A 561 11.26 -1.66 0.83
CA PHE A 561 9.93 -2.12 0.48
C PHE A 561 9.07 -0.99 -0.12
N LEU A 562 9.00 0.18 0.52
CA LEU A 562 8.22 1.32 0.02
C LEU A 562 8.74 1.79 -1.34
N LEU A 563 10.05 1.94 -1.51
CA LEU A 563 10.66 2.27 -2.80
C LEU A 563 10.30 1.25 -3.88
N LEU A 564 10.36 -0.05 -3.57
CA LEU A 564 9.92 -1.10 -4.49
C LEU A 564 8.45 -0.94 -4.86
N THR A 565 7.57 -0.58 -3.92
CA THR A 565 6.16 -0.32 -4.25
C THR A 565 5.99 0.85 -5.21
N PHE A 566 6.74 1.94 -5.04
CA PHE A 566 6.72 3.07 -5.96
C PHE A 566 7.34 2.75 -7.32
N VAL A 567 8.37 1.91 -7.40
CA VAL A 567 8.94 1.41 -8.67
C VAL A 567 7.88 0.61 -9.44
N LEU A 568 7.14 -0.27 -8.75
CA LEU A 568 6.06 -1.03 -9.36
C LEU A 568 4.92 -0.11 -9.83
N GLN A 569 4.57 0.90 -9.05
CA GLN A 569 3.57 1.91 -9.44
C GLN A 569 4.04 2.80 -10.61
N LEU A 570 5.33 3.14 -10.65
CA LEU A 570 5.94 3.86 -11.76
C LEU A 570 5.86 3.05 -13.05
N ALA A 571 6.20 1.75 -13.00
CA ALA A 571 6.07 0.86 -14.15
C ALA A 571 4.60 0.75 -14.61
N GLN A 572 3.65 0.71 -13.68
CA GLN A 572 2.22 0.69 -13.99
C GLN A 572 1.74 1.98 -14.66
N GLU A 573 2.08 3.16 -14.12
CA GLU A 573 1.65 4.44 -14.68
C GLU A 573 2.40 4.79 -15.97
N GLY A 574 3.68 4.42 -16.09
CA GLY A 574 4.48 4.52 -17.31
C GLY A 574 3.94 3.62 -18.42
N GLY A 575 3.57 2.38 -18.10
CA GLY A 575 2.87 1.49 -19.02
C GLY A 575 1.54 2.09 -19.50
N LYS A 576 0.71 2.63 -18.58
CA LYS A 576 -0.54 3.32 -18.94
C LYS A 576 -0.30 4.57 -19.80
N TRP A 577 0.78 5.31 -19.55
CA TRP A 577 1.16 6.48 -20.35
C TRP A 577 1.56 6.09 -21.78
N LEU A 578 2.40 5.05 -21.92
CA LEU A 578 2.80 4.49 -23.22
C LEU A 578 1.59 3.99 -24.03
N LEU A 579 0.62 3.38 -23.34
CA LEU A 579 -0.65 2.93 -23.91
C LEU A 579 -1.66 4.07 -24.19
N GLY A 580 -1.28 5.34 -24.05
CA GLY A 580 -2.14 6.48 -24.39
C GLY A 580 -3.22 6.83 -23.36
N HIS A 581 -3.36 6.06 -22.28
CA HIS A 581 -4.44 6.24 -21.31
C HIS A 581 -4.24 7.51 -20.48
N LYS A 582 -5.06 8.56 -20.69
CA LYS A 582 -5.03 9.82 -19.91
C LYS A 582 -3.60 10.36 -19.74
N ARG A 583 -2.87 10.48 -20.85
CA ARG A 583 -1.43 10.84 -20.87
C ARG A 583 -1.07 12.02 -19.95
N PRO A 584 -1.83 13.12 -19.86
CA PRO A 584 -1.51 14.22 -18.94
C PRO A 584 -1.51 13.78 -17.47
N LEU A 585 -2.56 13.08 -17.02
CA LEU A 585 -2.67 12.58 -15.65
C LEU A 585 -1.61 11.52 -15.33
N ARG A 586 -1.30 10.63 -16.28
CA ARG A 586 -0.26 9.61 -16.10
C ARG A 586 1.13 10.23 -16.04
N ARG A 587 1.42 11.24 -16.87
CA ARG A 587 2.66 12.01 -16.82
C ARG A 587 2.84 12.67 -15.46
N GLN A 588 1.77 13.24 -14.89
CA GLN A 588 1.78 13.81 -13.54
C GLN A 588 2.10 12.75 -12.47
N ARG A 589 1.45 11.57 -12.52
CA ARG A 589 1.69 10.47 -11.57
C ARG A 589 3.09 9.85 -11.71
N VAL A 590 3.57 9.65 -12.94
CA VAL A 590 4.93 9.20 -13.25
C VAL A 590 5.96 10.17 -12.69
N GLY A 591 5.76 11.48 -12.90
CA GLY A 591 6.60 12.52 -12.30
C GLY A 591 6.61 12.46 -10.77
N ALA A 592 5.43 12.28 -10.15
CA ALA A 592 5.31 12.16 -8.70
C ALA A 592 6.07 10.94 -8.14
N TYR A 593 5.92 9.76 -8.75
CA TYR A 593 6.60 8.55 -8.30
C TYR A 593 8.10 8.57 -8.56
N LEU A 594 8.55 9.15 -9.68
CA LEU A 594 9.97 9.39 -9.93
C LEU A 594 10.57 10.30 -8.86
N ALA A 595 9.87 11.36 -8.46
CA ALA A 595 10.33 12.23 -7.38
C ALA A 595 10.46 11.47 -6.04
N VAL A 596 9.49 10.61 -5.71
CA VAL A 596 9.58 9.74 -4.52
C VAL A 596 10.78 8.79 -4.59
N ILE A 597 10.99 8.12 -5.72
CA ILE A 597 12.11 7.17 -5.89
C ILE A 597 13.45 7.91 -5.80
N ARG A 598 13.58 9.07 -6.45
CA ARG A 598 14.79 9.92 -6.43
C ARG A 598 15.11 10.43 -5.03
N SER A 599 14.11 10.75 -4.21
CA SER A 599 14.32 11.15 -2.81
C SER A 599 14.96 10.03 -1.96
N GLY A 600 14.87 8.78 -2.42
CA GLY A 600 15.38 7.61 -1.71
C GLY A 600 14.66 7.30 -0.39
N LEU A 601 13.61 8.06 -0.03
CA LEU A 601 12.88 8.00 1.24
C LEU A 601 13.82 7.96 2.46
N ARG A 602 14.96 8.65 2.36
CA ARG A 602 15.90 8.77 3.46
C ARG A 602 15.43 9.90 4.37
N PRO A 603 15.51 9.75 5.70
CA PRO A 603 15.38 10.89 6.60
C PRO A 603 16.61 11.77 6.34
N THR A 604 16.48 12.74 5.45
CA THR A 604 17.56 13.66 5.12
C THR A 604 17.55 14.82 6.10
N GLY A 605 18.75 15.23 6.55
CA GLY A 605 18.97 16.57 7.10
C GLY A 605 18.98 17.66 6.01
N GLU A 606 18.31 17.42 4.86
CA GLU A 606 18.34 18.27 3.66
C GLU A 606 17.30 19.41 3.68
N HIS A 607 16.77 19.79 4.85
CA HIS A 607 16.00 21.03 4.95
C HIS A 607 16.86 22.31 4.81
N LEU A 608 18.15 22.18 4.45
CA LEU A 608 19.11 23.26 4.24
C LEU A 608 19.67 23.38 2.81
N LYS A 609 19.20 22.61 1.82
CA LYS A 609 19.80 22.58 0.45
C LYS A 609 18.85 22.93 -0.70
N SER A 610 17.87 23.79 -0.48
CA SER A 610 17.00 24.29 -1.57
C SER A 610 17.58 25.52 -2.28
N GLU A 611 18.71 25.39 -2.99
CA GLU A 611 19.23 26.51 -3.83
C GLU A 611 19.88 26.15 -5.17
N ARG A 612 20.13 24.87 -5.53
CA ARG A 612 20.99 24.57 -6.71
C ARG A 612 20.41 23.68 -7.81
N GLY A 613 19.10 23.47 -7.85
CA GLY A 613 18.47 22.54 -8.80
C GLY A 613 17.68 23.17 -9.95
N ALA A 614 17.79 24.48 -10.17
CA ALA A 614 17.17 25.17 -11.30
C ALA A 614 18.25 25.49 -12.33
N ARG A 615 18.61 24.49 -13.14
CA ARG A 615 19.42 24.60 -14.37
C ARG A 615 19.65 23.18 -14.88
N ASN A 616 18.91 22.78 -15.92
CA ASN A 616 19.44 22.08 -17.11
C ASN A 616 18.37 21.31 -17.89
N ALA A 617 18.38 21.61 -19.19
CA ALA A 617 18.14 20.74 -20.33
C ALA A 617 16.71 20.66 -20.92
N GLU A 618 16.48 21.62 -21.82
CA GLU A 618 15.88 21.48 -23.17
C GLU A 618 16.32 20.19 -23.91
N TYR A 619 15.43 19.64 -24.76
CA TYR A 619 15.69 19.20 -26.16
C TYR A 619 14.35 18.75 -26.81
N GLY A 620 14.16 19.11 -28.10
CA GLY A 620 12.87 19.18 -28.82
C GLY A 620 12.32 17.89 -29.47
N PRO A 621 11.21 17.98 -30.24
CA PRO A 621 10.58 16.84 -30.90
C PRO A 621 10.93 16.72 -32.41
N VAL A 622 11.08 15.49 -32.88
CA VAL A 622 11.23 15.09 -34.30
C VAL A 622 9.91 14.53 -34.82
N GLU A 623 9.68 14.76 -36.12
CA GLU A 623 8.47 14.62 -36.92
C GLU A 623 7.90 13.21 -37.18
N ASN A 624 6.68 13.24 -37.71
CA ASN A 624 5.77 12.18 -38.14
C ASN A 624 6.33 11.22 -39.21
N ALA A 625 5.92 9.95 -39.14
CA ALA A 625 5.92 9.04 -40.28
C ALA A 625 4.57 8.31 -40.39
N THR A 626 3.92 8.51 -41.54
CA THR A 626 2.68 7.93 -42.04
C THR A 626 2.89 6.50 -42.56
N LEU A 627 2.01 5.56 -42.21
CA LEU A 627 1.94 4.25 -42.85
C LEU A 627 0.49 3.88 -43.19
N ARG A 628 0.24 3.62 -44.48
CA ARG A 628 -1.02 3.18 -45.09
C ARG A 628 -1.35 1.71 -44.73
N PRO A 629 -2.64 1.30 -44.77
CA PRO A 629 -3.06 -0.06 -44.49
C PRO A 629 -3.04 -0.97 -45.74
N PRO A 630 -2.83 -2.29 -45.61
CA PRO A 630 -3.12 -3.23 -46.68
C PRO A 630 -4.58 -3.71 -46.62
N SER A 631 -5.17 -3.78 -47.81
CA SER A 631 -6.52 -4.22 -48.18
C SER A 631 -6.68 -5.74 -48.14
N GLY A 632 -7.92 -6.21 -47.90
CA GLY A 632 -8.34 -7.59 -48.25
C GLY A 632 -9.33 -8.24 -47.28
N LEU A 633 -10.63 -8.13 -47.58
CA LEU A 633 -11.70 -8.97 -47.02
C LEU A 633 -12.65 -9.36 -48.18
N ASN A 634 -12.75 -10.66 -48.46
CA ASN A 634 -13.95 -11.47 -48.74
C ASN A 634 -13.70 -12.60 -49.75
N SER A 635 -13.90 -13.85 -49.31
CA SER A 635 -15.08 -14.66 -49.66
C SER A 635 -14.81 -16.18 -49.56
N ALA A 636 -15.91 -16.90 -49.31
CA ALA A 636 -16.19 -18.32 -49.53
C ALA A 636 -15.65 -19.35 -48.51
N PHE A 637 -16.57 -19.87 -47.67
CA PHE A 637 -16.51 -21.25 -47.21
C PHE A 637 -17.86 -21.95 -47.44
N ARG A 638 -17.81 -23.06 -48.19
CA ARG A 638 -18.89 -24.02 -48.45
C ARG A 638 -19.32 -24.73 -47.17
N ALA A 639 -20.60 -25.09 -47.08
CA ALA A 639 -21.18 -25.92 -46.01
C ALA A 639 -20.68 -27.38 -46.07
N PRO A 640 -20.23 -27.98 -44.95
CA PRO A 640 -19.90 -29.41 -44.90
C PRO A 640 -20.79 -30.20 -43.92
N ARG A 641 -21.03 -31.47 -44.27
CA ARG A 641 -21.92 -32.43 -43.60
C ARG A 641 -21.35 -33.04 -42.30
N SER A 642 -22.28 -33.14 -41.33
CA SER A 642 -22.46 -33.97 -40.13
C SER A 642 -21.36 -34.88 -39.57
N ASP A 643 -21.00 -34.62 -38.30
CA ASP A 643 -21.16 -35.58 -37.19
C ASP A 643 -21.11 -34.91 -35.78
N PHE A 644 -21.17 -33.57 -35.72
CA PHE A 644 -21.29 -32.82 -34.48
C PHE A 644 -22.73 -32.83 -33.99
N LYS A 645 -22.99 -33.32 -32.77
CA LYS A 645 -24.35 -33.29 -32.20
C LYS A 645 -24.42 -32.65 -30.82
N ARG A 646 -23.38 -32.72 -29.97
CA ARG A 646 -23.48 -32.38 -28.55
C ARG A 646 -22.46 -31.33 -28.10
N VAL A 647 -22.96 -30.26 -27.47
CA VAL A 647 -22.15 -29.22 -26.82
C VAL A 647 -22.43 -29.17 -25.32
N LEU A 648 -21.36 -29.07 -24.53
CA LEU A 648 -21.45 -28.77 -23.11
C LEU A 648 -21.09 -27.30 -22.84
N LEU A 649 -22.09 -26.48 -22.56
CA LEU A 649 -21.93 -25.10 -22.11
C LEU A 649 -21.50 -25.08 -20.64
N VAL A 650 -20.45 -24.35 -20.29
CA VAL A 650 -19.95 -24.21 -18.91
C VAL A 650 -20.11 -22.76 -18.47
N THR A 651 -20.94 -22.52 -17.44
CA THR A 651 -21.22 -21.18 -16.91
C THR A 651 -21.16 -21.17 -15.38
N GLY A 652 -20.61 -20.09 -14.81
CA GLY A 652 -20.47 -19.90 -13.37
C GLY A 652 -21.75 -19.50 -12.65
N GLU A 653 -22.72 -18.95 -13.38
CA GLU A 653 -23.98 -18.38 -12.86
C GLU A 653 -25.18 -19.06 -13.53
N TYR A 654 -25.99 -19.77 -12.73
CA TYR A 654 -27.25 -20.39 -13.15
C TYR A 654 -28.08 -20.84 -11.92
N PRO A 655 -29.43 -20.65 -11.84
CA PRO A 655 -30.30 -20.02 -12.82
C PRO A 655 -29.87 -18.57 -13.09
N PRO A 656 -30.31 -17.96 -14.20
CA PRO A 656 -29.96 -16.58 -14.48
C PRO A 656 -30.31 -15.67 -13.30
N THR A 657 -29.30 -15.01 -12.74
CA THR A 657 -29.51 -13.91 -11.79
C THR A 657 -29.14 -12.59 -12.47
N VAL A 658 -29.14 -11.48 -11.74
CA VAL A 658 -29.03 -10.11 -12.29
C VAL A 658 -27.77 -9.91 -13.18
N GLY A 659 -26.77 -10.80 -13.12
CA GLY A 659 -25.61 -10.88 -14.02
C GLY A 659 -25.93 -11.64 -15.31
N GLY A 660 -26.35 -10.92 -16.36
CA GLY A 660 -26.92 -11.46 -17.61
C GLY A 660 -26.14 -12.50 -18.45
N VAL A 661 -25.04 -13.09 -17.98
CA VAL A 661 -24.37 -14.24 -18.64
C VAL A 661 -25.13 -15.54 -18.42
N GLY A 662 -25.83 -15.69 -17.30
CA GLY A 662 -26.78 -16.80 -17.11
C GLY A 662 -27.88 -16.77 -18.17
N ASP A 663 -28.50 -15.60 -18.38
CA ASP A 663 -29.54 -15.37 -19.40
C ASP A 663 -29.01 -15.65 -20.81
N TYR A 664 -27.82 -15.13 -21.12
CA TYR A 664 -27.16 -15.39 -22.40
C TYR A 664 -26.97 -16.88 -22.64
N THR A 665 -26.50 -17.62 -21.63
CA THR A 665 -26.25 -19.06 -21.74
C THR A 665 -27.54 -19.83 -21.96
N ALA A 666 -28.62 -19.46 -21.28
CA ALA A 666 -29.94 -20.06 -21.45
C ALA A 666 -30.49 -19.81 -22.87
N ALA A 667 -30.44 -18.55 -23.33
CA ALA A 667 -30.91 -18.17 -24.66
C ALA A 667 -30.08 -18.85 -25.77
N LEU A 668 -28.75 -18.90 -25.64
CA LEU A 668 -27.89 -19.61 -26.58
C LEU A 668 -28.22 -21.11 -26.61
N ALA A 669 -28.40 -21.76 -25.46
CA ALA A 669 -28.74 -23.18 -25.39
C ALA A 669 -30.07 -23.50 -26.09
N ALA A 670 -31.09 -22.67 -25.87
CA ALA A 670 -32.40 -22.83 -26.51
C ALA A 670 -32.29 -22.74 -28.04
N HIS A 671 -31.66 -21.68 -28.56
CA HIS A 671 -31.55 -21.47 -30.01
C HIS A 671 -30.56 -22.43 -30.68
N LEU A 672 -29.54 -22.93 -29.94
CA LEU A 672 -28.68 -24.00 -30.44
C LEU A 672 -29.46 -25.29 -30.69
N ARG A 673 -30.41 -25.64 -29.80
CA ARG A 673 -31.30 -26.80 -29.99
C ARG A 673 -32.21 -26.63 -31.20
N GLU A 674 -32.74 -25.43 -31.41
CA GLU A 674 -33.55 -25.10 -32.60
C GLU A 674 -32.78 -25.28 -33.91
N VAL A 675 -31.47 -24.96 -33.93
CA VAL A 675 -30.61 -25.16 -35.11
C VAL A 675 -29.97 -26.55 -35.17
N GLY A 676 -30.42 -27.50 -34.34
CA GLY A 676 -30.06 -28.92 -34.38
C GLY A 676 -28.82 -29.32 -33.58
N VAL A 677 -28.39 -28.52 -32.59
CA VAL A 677 -27.27 -28.82 -31.68
C VAL A 677 -27.81 -29.17 -30.28
N ASP A 678 -27.54 -30.37 -29.79
CA ASP A 678 -27.88 -30.79 -28.43
C ASP A 678 -26.98 -30.08 -27.41
N ALA A 679 -27.53 -29.04 -26.77
CA ALA A 679 -26.83 -28.23 -25.78
C ALA A 679 -27.19 -28.66 -24.35
N SER A 680 -26.18 -29.02 -23.56
CA SER A 680 -26.28 -29.22 -22.11
C SER A 680 -25.51 -28.13 -21.37
N ILE A 681 -25.92 -27.78 -20.15
CA ILE A 681 -25.31 -26.73 -19.31
C ILE A 681 -24.70 -27.37 -18.05
N LEU A 682 -23.44 -27.05 -17.74
CA LEU A 682 -22.77 -27.38 -16.48
C LEU A 682 -22.53 -26.10 -15.67
N THR A 683 -22.98 -26.11 -14.41
CA THR A 683 -22.93 -24.94 -13.54
C THR A 683 -22.66 -25.29 -12.06
N GLY A 684 -22.61 -24.27 -11.21
CA GLY A 684 -22.34 -24.37 -9.78
C GLY A 684 -23.37 -25.23 -9.04
N ALA A 685 -22.96 -25.85 -7.94
CA ALA A 685 -23.87 -26.58 -7.04
C ALA A 685 -24.86 -25.58 -6.40
N GLY A 686 -26.15 -25.91 -6.45
CA GLY A 686 -27.26 -25.09 -5.95
C GLY A 686 -28.46 -25.96 -5.58
N ASP A 687 -29.57 -25.34 -5.18
CA ASP A 687 -30.77 -26.03 -4.70
C ASP A 687 -31.26 -27.10 -5.71
N PRO A 688 -31.32 -28.40 -5.32
CA PRO A 688 -31.76 -29.48 -6.18
C PRO A 688 -33.26 -29.46 -6.52
N SER A 689 -34.05 -28.56 -5.91
CA SER A 689 -35.50 -28.46 -6.11
C SER A 689 -35.95 -28.06 -7.53
N GLY A 690 -35.04 -27.53 -8.37
CA GLY A 690 -35.32 -27.12 -9.76
C GLY A 690 -34.58 -27.95 -10.80
N ALA A 691 -34.96 -29.22 -10.97
CA ALA A 691 -34.40 -30.10 -11.99
C ALA A 691 -34.84 -29.67 -13.40
N GLU A 692 -34.00 -28.87 -14.08
CA GLU A 692 -34.21 -28.45 -15.47
C GLU A 692 -33.52 -29.42 -16.43
N ALA A 693 -34.25 -29.89 -17.44
CA ALA A 693 -33.73 -30.83 -18.43
C ALA A 693 -32.52 -30.25 -19.17
N GLY A 694 -31.40 -30.97 -19.17
CA GLY A 694 -30.16 -30.54 -19.80
C GLY A 694 -29.31 -29.59 -18.97
N VAL A 695 -29.64 -29.33 -17.69
CA VAL A 695 -28.82 -28.52 -16.77
C VAL A 695 -28.26 -29.37 -15.63
N LEU A 696 -26.94 -29.40 -15.50
CA LEU A 696 -26.20 -30.13 -14.47
C LEU A 696 -25.60 -29.17 -13.44
N ARG A 697 -26.18 -29.13 -12.24
CA ARG A 697 -25.79 -28.29 -11.09
C ARG A 697 -24.82 -29.01 -10.17
N ALA A 698 -23.63 -29.34 -10.67
CA ALA A 698 -22.73 -30.28 -10.01
C ALA A 698 -21.41 -29.69 -9.50
N VAL A 699 -21.02 -28.46 -9.90
CA VAL A 699 -19.67 -27.94 -9.61
C VAL A 699 -19.63 -27.27 -8.22
N PRO A 700 -18.97 -27.85 -7.21
CA PRO A 700 -18.97 -27.28 -5.85
C PRO A 700 -18.01 -26.07 -5.70
N ASP A 701 -17.03 -25.96 -6.60
CA ASP A 701 -16.01 -24.92 -6.60
C ASP A 701 -15.42 -24.76 -8.00
N TRP A 702 -15.24 -23.53 -8.47
CA TRP A 702 -14.60 -23.22 -9.75
C TRP A 702 -13.06 -23.16 -9.68
N GLY A 703 -12.48 -23.48 -8.53
CA GLY A 703 -11.05 -23.74 -8.34
C GLY A 703 -10.61 -25.14 -8.81
N VAL A 704 -9.31 -25.43 -8.66
CA VAL A 704 -8.72 -26.74 -9.05
C VAL A 704 -9.35 -27.94 -8.33
N ARG A 705 -10.00 -27.72 -7.18
CA ARG A 705 -10.70 -28.75 -6.40
C ARG A 705 -11.97 -29.25 -7.09
N GLY A 706 -12.59 -28.46 -7.96
CA GLY A 706 -13.77 -28.85 -8.72
C GLY A 706 -13.48 -29.64 -9.99
N TRP A 707 -12.23 -29.68 -10.46
CA TRP A 707 -11.85 -30.32 -11.73
C TRP A 707 -12.21 -31.82 -11.81
N PRO A 708 -12.09 -32.64 -10.75
CA PRO A 708 -12.54 -34.04 -10.79
C PRO A 708 -14.05 -34.16 -11.06
N THR A 709 -14.87 -33.26 -10.51
CA THR A 709 -16.31 -33.26 -10.75
C THR A 709 -16.67 -32.82 -12.16
N ILE A 710 -15.97 -31.80 -12.69
CA ILE A 710 -16.08 -31.40 -14.11
C ILE A 710 -15.68 -32.57 -15.02
N GLY A 711 -14.60 -33.28 -14.71
CA GLY A 711 -14.16 -34.46 -15.45
C GLY A 711 -15.20 -35.59 -15.45
N ARG A 712 -15.85 -35.86 -14.31
CA ARG A 712 -16.95 -36.84 -14.22
C ARG A 712 -18.17 -36.42 -15.04
N ALA A 713 -18.56 -35.14 -14.99
CA ALA A 713 -19.65 -34.59 -15.80
C ALA A 713 -19.38 -34.75 -17.31
N ILE A 714 -18.15 -34.43 -17.75
CA ILE A 714 -17.72 -34.63 -19.14
C ILE A 714 -17.76 -36.11 -19.52
N GLY A 715 -17.31 -37.00 -18.62
CA GLY A 715 -17.36 -38.45 -18.85
C GLY A 715 -18.79 -39.00 -18.98
N ALA A 716 -19.74 -38.45 -18.22
CA ALA A 716 -21.15 -38.84 -18.25
C ALA A 716 -21.87 -38.29 -19.49
N LEU A 717 -21.71 -37.00 -19.80
CA LEU A 717 -22.39 -36.33 -20.91
C LEU A 717 -21.75 -36.63 -22.28
N ARG A 718 -20.47 -37.02 -22.28
CA ARG A 718 -19.67 -37.31 -23.48
C ARG A 718 -19.84 -36.26 -24.59
N PRO A 719 -19.65 -34.95 -24.31
CA PRO A 719 -19.86 -33.91 -25.31
C PRO A 719 -18.82 -34.00 -26.43
N ASP A 720 -19.21 -33.56 -27.63
CA ASP A 720 -18.30 -33.47 -28.78
C ASP A 720 -17.44 -32.20 -28.69
N LEU A 721 -17.95 -31.15 -28.01
CA LEU A 721 -17.27 -29.87 -27.77
C LEU A 721 -17.67 -29.29 -26.40
N ILE A 722 -16.75 -28.57 -25.76
CA ILE A 722 -17.00 -27.84 -24.52
C ILE A 722 -16.96 -26.34 -24.81
N HIS A 723 -17.92 -25.56 -24.32
CA HIS A 723 -17.97 -24.12 -24.55
C HIS A 723 -18.08 -23.36 -23.23
N ILE A 724 -17.01 -22.66 -22.86
CA ILE A 724 -16.92 -21.87 -21.63
C ILE A 724 -17.48 -20.46 -21.88
N GLN A 725 -18.47 -20.07 -21.09
CA GLN A 725 -19.05 -18.72 -21.05
C GLN A 725 -18.29 -17.88 -20.03
N TYR A 726 -17.18 -17.26 -20.45
CA TYR A 726 -16.24 -16.60 -19.53
C TYR A 726 -16.70 -15.18 -19.16
N GLN A 727 -16.91 -14.98 -17.87
CA GLN A 727 -17.06 -13.68 -17.21
C GLN A 727 -16.41 -13.77 -15.82
N ALA A 728 -15.54 -12.84 -15.45
CA ALA A 728 -14.79 -12.97 -14.20
C ALA A 728 -15.69 -13.09 -12.94
N GLY A 729 -16.81 -12.35 -12.93
CA GLY A 729 -17.80 -12.35 -11.85
C GLY A 729 -18.51 -13.69 -11.70
N ALA A 730 -18.95 -14.30 -12.81
CA ALA A 730 -19.73 -15.54 -12.81
C ALA A 730 -18.99 -16.72 -12.15
N PHE A 731 -17.66 -16.80 -12.27
CA PHE A 731 -16.86 -17.87 -11.66
C PHE A 731 -16.40 -17.56 -10.23
N THR A 732 -17.12 -16.69 -9.49
CA THR A 732 -16.78 -16.23 -8.13
C THR A 732 -15.40 -15.58 -8.01
N GLY A 733 -14.86 -15.11 -9.13
CA GLY A 733 -13.49 -14.65 -9.26
C GLY A 733 -12.42 -15.74 -9.18
N ARG A 734 -12.70 -17.02 -8.92
CA ARG A 734 -11.61 -18.01 -8.72
C ARG A 734 -10.87 -18.33 -10.02
N GLY A 735 -9.54 -18.23 -10.00
CA GLY A 735 -8.67 -18.41 -11.17
C GLY A 735 -8.53 -19.84 -11.72
N GLY A 736 -9.17 -20.85 -11.13
CA GLY A 736 -9.08 -22.24 -11.57
C GLY A 736 -9.64 -22.48 -12.97
N ILE A 737 -10.65 -21.71 -13.37
CA ILE A 737 -11.28 -21.81 -14.70
C ILE A 737 -10.31 -21.47 -15.84
N VAL A 738 -9.30 -20.62 -15.59
CA VAL A 738 -8.29 -20.21 -16.60
C VAL A 738 -7.44 -21.38 -17.09
N ALA A 739 -7.08 -22.28 -16.18
CA ALA A 739 -6.21 -23.41 -16.50
C ALA A 739 -6.99 -24.67 -16.92
N LEU A 740 -8.33 -24.64 -16.85
CA LEU A 740 -9.18 -25.79 -17.17
C LEU A 740 -9.03 -26.26 -18.63
N PRO A 741 -9.00 -25.40 -19.67
CA PRO A 741 -8.86 -25.87 -21.06
C PRO A 741 -7.55 -26.63 -21.29
N TRP A 742 -6.45 -26.17 -20.69
CA TRP A 742 -5.16 -26.85 -20.77
C TRP A 742 -5.15 -28.19 -20.05
N TRP A 743 -5.80 -28.27 -18.88
CA TRP A 743 -5.94 -29.53 -18.14
C TRP A 743 -6.77 -30.55 -18.92
N LEU A 744 -7.85 -30.12 -19.57
CA LEU A 744 -8.68 -30.97 -20.43
C LEU A 744 -7.91 -31.46 -21.66
N ALA A 745 -7.21 -30.56 -22.35
CA ALA A 745 -6.40 -30.90 -23.52
C ALA A 745 -5.32 -31.96 -23.20
N ARG A 746 -4.66 -31.84 -22.04
CA ARG A 746 -3.66 -32.81 -21.54
C ARG A 746 -4.21 -34.21 -21.30
N ARG A 747 -5.51 -34.35 -21.06
CA ARG A 747 -6.19 -35.63 -20.81
C ARG A 747 -6.90 -36.17 -22.05
N GLY A 748 -6.69 -35.57 -23.22
CA GLY A 748 -7.38 -35.96 -24.44
C GLY A 748 -8.87 -35.63 -24.43
N GLY A 749 -9.28 -34.60 -23.68
CA GLY A 749 -10.67 -34.14 -23.65
C GLY A 749 -11.13 -33.47 -24.95
N PRO A 750 -12.44 -33.22 -25.12
CA PRO A 750 -13.00 -32.53 -26.28
C PRO A 750 -12.41 -31.12 -26.47
N PRO A 751 -12.43 -30.56 -27.69
CA PRO A 751 -12.00 -29.19 -27.94
C PRO A 751 -12.84 -28.17 -27.15
N VAL A 752 -12.20 -27.08 -26.74
CA VAL A 752 -12.80 -26.06 -25.87
C VAL A 752 -12.97 -24.74 -26.63
N VAL A 753 -14.19 -24.23 -26.73
CA VAL A 753 -14.51 -22.88 -27.21
C VAL A 753 -14.69 -21.96 -26.00
N ILE A 754 -14.29 -20.69 -26.13
CA ILE A 754 -14.35 -19.71 -25.03
C ILE A 754 -15.02 -18.44 -25.55
N THR A 755 -16.15 -18.05 -24.97
CA THR A 755 -16.76 -16.72 -25.20
C THR A 755 -16.35 -15.78 -24.09
N PHE A 756 -15.79 -14.62 -24.43
CA PHE A 756 -15.50 -13.53 -23.49
C PHE A 756 -16.69 -12.57 -23.44
N HIS A 757 -17.40 -12.54 -22.31
CA HIS A 757 -18.47 -11.57 -22.01
C HIS A 757 -17.93 -10.29 -21.38
N ASP A 758 -16.79 -10.40 -20.70
CA ASP A 758 -15.92 -9.31 -20.35
C ASP A 758 -14.46 -9.75 -20.46
N ARG A 759 -13.55 -8.78 -20.56
CA ARG A 759 -12.09 -9.01 -20.43
C ARG A 759 -11.60 -8.89 -19.00
N CYS A 760 -12.49 -8.97 -18.01
CA CYS A 760 -12.05 -8.91 -16.63
C CYS A 760 -11.21 -10.15 -16.33
N ALA A 761 -10.01 -9.92 -15.79
CA ALA A 761 -9.15 -11.03 -15.39
C ALA A 761 -9.69 -11.64 -14.09
N PRO A 762 -9.65 -12.98 -13.95
CA PRO A 762 -10.15 -13.62 -12.76
C PRO A 762 -9.18 -13.39 -11.60
N TYR A 763 -9.67 -13.52 -10.38
CA TYR A 763 -8.87 -13.54 -9.18
C TYR A 763 -8.04 -14.84 -9.09
N LEU A 764 -6.77 -14.75 -9.48
CA LEU A 764 -5.81 -15.87 -9.38
C LEU A 764 -5.25 -15.98 -7.95
N PHE A 765 -4.68 -14.90 -7.42
CA PHE A 765 -4.16 -14.74 -6.05
C PHE A 765 -3.86 -13.24 -5.77
N PRO A 766 -3.63 -12.82 -4.51
CA PRO A 766 -3.25 -11.44 -4.20
C PRO A 766 -1.95 -11.06 -4.92
N LYS A 767 -1.92 -9.90 -5.60
CA LYS A 767 -0.77 -9.42 -6.40
C LYS A 767 -0.49 -10.16 -7.71
N ALA A 768 -1.46 -10.88 -8.28
CA ALA A 768 -1.37 -11.41 -9.65
C ALA A 768 -1.38 -10.32 -10.76
N GLY A 769 -0.82 -9.12 -10.49
CA GLY A 769 -0.96 -7.90 -11.29
C GLY A 769 -0.76 -8.09 -12.80
N PRO A 770 0.48 -8.16 -13.32
CA PRO A 770 0.73 -8.39 -14.75
C PRO A 770 0.39 -9.83 -15.21
N ILE A 771 0.22 -10.77 -14.28
CA ILE A 771 -0.14 -12.16 -14.57
C ILE A 771 -1.61 -12.28 -14.96
N ARG A 772 -2.48 -11.39 -14.48
CA ARG A 772 -3.92 -11.36 -14.77
C ARG A 772 -4.22 -11.15 -16.27
N PRO A 773 -3.63 -10.16 -16.96
CA PRO A 773 -3.72 -10.08 -18.41
C PRO A 773 -3.10 -11.30 -19.10
N LEU A 774 -1.95 -11.80 -18.63
CA LEU A 774 -1.31 -13.00 -19.22
C LEU A 774 -2.17 -14.25 -19.08
N ALA A 775 -2.89 -14.40 -17.97
CA ALA A 775 -3.82 -15.49 -17.71
C ALA A 775 -5.06 -15.42 -18.60
N LEU A 776 -5.56 -14.21 -18.88
CA LEU A 776 -6.63 -13.98 -19.85
C LEU A 776 -6.19 -14.35 -21.27
N HIS A 777 -4.99 -13.92 -21.68
CA HIS A 777 -4.40 -14.32 -22.98
C HIS A 777 -4.10 -15.82 -23.01
N ALA A 778 -3.65 -16.43 -21.91
CA ALA A 778 -3.43 -17.86 -21.82
C ALA A 778 -4.73 -18.65 -21.94
N LEU A 779 -5.82 -18.17 -21.32
CA LEU A 779 -7.16 -18.71 -21.50
C LEU A 779 -7.58 -18.63 -22.98
N ALA A 780 -7.49 -17.44 -23.58
CA ALA A 780 -7.82 -17.23 -25.00
C ALA A 780 -6.98 -18.10 -25.94
N ARG A 781 -5.67 -18.25 -25.70
CA ARG A 781 -4.78 -19.13 -26.47
C ARG A 781 -5.09 -20.61 -26.29
N ALA A 782 -5.63 -21.02 -25.14
CA ALA A 782 -5.91 -22.43 -24.83
C ALA A 782 -7.21 -22.94 -25.45
N GLY A 783 -8.11 -22.05 -25.90
CA GLY A 783 -9.31 -22.45 -26.64
C GLY A 783 -8.97 -22.93 -28.07
N ALA A 784 -9.73 -23.89 -28.58
CA ALA A 784 -9.74 -24.25 -30.00
C ALA A 784 -10.37 -23.14 -30.87
N ALA A 785 -11.28 -22.35 -30.28
CA ALA A 785 -11.72 -21.06 -30.79
C ALA A 785 -12.01 -20.09 -29.63
N THR A 786 -11.82 -18.80 -29.89
CA THR A 786 -12.15 -17.71 -28.97
C THR A 786 -13.19 -16.81 -29.60
N ILE A 787 -14.26 -16.49 -28.89
CA ILE A 787 -15.32 -15.60 -29.32
C ILE A 787 -15.24 -14.31 -28.50
N ALA A 788 -15.18 -13.18 -29.18
CA ALA A 788 -15.45 -11.86 -28.60
C ALA A 788 -16.90 -11.47 -28.94
N THR A 789 -17.59 -10.83 -28.00
CA THR A 789 -19.00 -10.42 -28.17
C THR A 789 -19.17 -8.97 -28.63
N ASN A 790 -18.09 -8.18 -28.62
CA ASN A 790 -18.10 -6.77 -28.98
C ASN A 790 -16.79 -6.35 -29.64
N GLY A 791 -16.81 -5.19 -30.31
CA GLY A 791 -15.67 -4.66 -31.07
C GLY A 791 -14.45 -4.32 -30.22
N ASP A 792 -14.63 -3.77 -29.01
CA ASP A 792 -13.53 -3.40 -28.11
C ASP A 792 -12.76 -4.65 -27.67
N ASP A 793 -13.48 -5.67 -27.22
CA ASP A 793 -12.87 -6.93 -26.77
C ASP A 793 -12.20 -7.66 -27.94
N TRP A 794 -12.83 -7.63 -29.12
CA TRP A 794 -12.26 -8.20 -30.34
C TRP A 794 -10.97 -7.50 -30.76
N ALA A 795 -10.94 -6.16 -30.81
CA ALA A 795 -9.76 -5.40 -31.21
C ALA A 795 -8.61 -5.68 -30.24
N ALA A 796 -8.91 -5.71 -28.94
CA ALA A 796 -7.93 -5.95 -27.91
C ALA A 796 -7.48 -7.42 -27.83
N LEU A 797 -8.28 -8.40 -28.25
CA LEU A 797 -7.89 -9.83 -28.31
C LEU A 797 -7.09 -10.12 -29.59
N ARG A 798 -7.46 -9.46 -30.70
CA ARG A 798 -6.78 -9.55 -32.00
C ARG A 798 -5.34 -9.04 -31.95
N ALA A 799 -5.00 -8.18 -30.98
CA ALA A 799 -3.64 -7.72 -30.74
C ALA A 799 -2.65 -8.87 -30.42
N ASP A 800 -3.15 -10.03 -29.99
CA ASP A 800 -2.36 -11.25 -29.81
C ASP A 800 -2.37 -12.11 -31.09
N PRO A 801 -1.22 -12.31 -31.76
CA PRO A 801 -1.16 -13.04 -33.03
C PRO A 801 -1.62 -14.50 -32.93
N GLN A 802 -1.51 -15.14 -31.77
CA GLN A 802 -1.96 -16.52 -31.58
C GLN A 802 -3.49 -16.58 -31.44
N VAL A 803 -4.06 -15.65 -30.68
CA VAL A 803 -5.52 -15.55 -30.51
C VAL A 803 -6.17 -15.12 -31.82
N ALA A 804 -5.56 -14.19 -32.57
CA ALA A 804 -6.09 -13.68 -33.83
C ALA A 804 -6.40 -14.78 -34.88
N ARG A 805 -5.67 -15.91 -34.86
CA ARG A 805 -5.88 -17.05 -35.78
C ARG A 805 -7.13 -17.87 -35.47
N GLN A 806 -7.65 -17.75 -34.25
CA GLN A 806 -8.79 -18.52 -33.74
C GLN A 806 -9.88 -17.63 -33.14
N LEU A 807 -9.78 -16.31 -33.34
CA LEU A 807 -10.70 -15.31 -32.83
C LEU A 807 -11.87 -15.13 -33.80
N GLN A 808 -13.09 -15.20 -33.26
CA GLN A 808 -14.35 -14.92 -33.95
C GLN A 808 -15.05 -13.76 -33.26
N LEU A 809 -15.77 -12.94 -34.02
CA LEU A 809 -16.68 -11.93 -33.48
C LEU A 809 -18.10 -12.47 -33.66
N ILE A 810 -18.74 -12.85 -32.56
CA ILE A 810 -20.15 -13.25 -32.56
C ILE A 810 -20.84 -12.39 -31.50
N PRO A 811 -21.74 -11.47 -31.89
CA PRO A 811 -22.28 -10.50 -30.95
C PRO A 811 -23.24 -11.13 -29.94
N ILE A 812 -23.61 -10.35 -28.91
CA ILE A 812 -24.71 -10.70 -28.02
C ILE A 812 -26.08 -10.35 -28.62
N GLY A 813 -27.10 -11.11 -28.24
CA GLY A 813 -28.49 -10.79 -28.55
C GLY A 813 -29.17 -10.03 -27.42
N SER A 814 -30.35 -9.48 -27.70
CA SER A 814 -31.20 -8.91 -26.65
C SER A 814 -31.77 -10.03 -25.77
N ASN A 815 -31.61 -9.90 -24.44
CA ASN A 815 -32.30 -10.78 -23.49
C ASN A 815 -33.79 -10.42 -23.34
N ILE A 816 -34.20 -9.27 -23.89
CA ILE A 816 -35.59 -8.83 -23.96
C ILE A 816 -36.10 -9.16 -25.36
N PRO A 817 -36.95 -10.20 -25.53
CA PRO A 817 -37.51 -10.51 -26.84
C PRO A 817 -38.42 -9.36 -27.29
N PRO A 818 -38.31 -8.91 -28.55
CA PRO A 818 -39.19 -7.86 -29.06
C PRO A 818 -40.63 -8.38 -29.14
N LEU A 819 -41.60 -7.49 -28.90
CA LEU A 819 -43.00 -7.82 -29.13
C LEU A 819 -43.26 -8.01 -30.64
N PRO A 820 -44.09 -9.01 -31.01
CA PRO A 820 -44.50 -9.20 -32.39
C PRO A 820 -45.22 -7.95 -32.91
N PRO A 821 -45.10 -7.62 -34.21
CA PRO A 821 -45.70 -6.42 -34.80
C PRO A 821 -47.20 -6.30 -34.51
N GLU A 822 -47.95 -7.38 -34.69
CA GLU A 822 -49.41 -7.46 -34.46
C GLU A 822 -49.85 -7.18 -33.01
N GLY A 823 -48.97 -7.37 -32.02
CA GLY A 823 -49.28 -7.16 -30.60
C GLY A 823 -48.83 -5.82 -30.03
N ARG A 824 -48.04 -5.04 -30.79
CA ARG A 824 -47.29 -3.89 -30.26
C ARG A 824 -48.19 -2.71 -29.91
N ASP A 825 -49.10 -2.33 -30.79
CA ASP A 825 -49.97 -1.17 -30.55
C ASP A 825 -50.93 -1.43 -29.39
N LYS A 826 -51.46 -2.65 -29.30
CA LYS A 826 -52.26 -3.09 -28.15
C LYS A 826 -51.46 -3.04 -26.85
N ALA A 827 -50.22 -3.55 -26.86
CA ALA A 827 -49.35 -3.52 -25.68
C ALA A 827 -49.01 -2.08 -25.27
N ARG A 828 -48.74 -1.20 -26.23
CA ARG A 828 -48.52 0.24 -26.00
C ARG A 828 -49.72 0.88 -25.32
N THR A 829 -50.92 0.75 -25.90
CA THR A 829 -52.14 1.35 -25.33
C THR A 829 -52.45 0.81 -23.94
N THR A 830 -52.35 -0.51 -23.75
CA THR A 830 -52.64 -1.17 -22.47
C THR A 830 -51.63 -0.75 -21.39
N THR A 831 -50.35 -0.68 -21.73
CA THR A 831 -49.29 -0.32 -20.77
C THR A 831 -49.37 1.16 -20.40
N ARG A 832 -49.65 2.06 -21.36
CA ARG A 832 -49.84 3.49 -21.07
C ARG A 832 -51.04 3.74 -20.15
N ALA A 833 -52.15 3.03 -20.39
CA ALA A 833 -53.30 3.06 -19.49
C ALA A 833 -52.96 2.57 -18.08
N ALA A 834 -52.21 1.47 -17.95
CA ALA A 834 -51.75 0.95 -16.66
C ALA A 834 -50.80 1.91 -15.92
N LEU A 835 -50.00 2.68 -16.66
CA LEU A 835 -49.10 3.71 -16.11
C LEU A 835 -49.81 5.04 -15.77
N GLY A 836 -51.11 5.16 -16.10
CA GLY A 836 -51.88 6.40 -15.90
C GLY A 836 -51.35 7.57 -16.74
N VAL A 837 -50.91 7.31 -17.98
CA VAL A 837 -50.40 8.33 -18.91
C VAL A 837 -51.28 8.38 -20.16
N GLY A 838 -51.79 9.56 -20.51
CA GLY A 838 -52.63 9.78 -21.69
C GLY A 838 -51.89 9.53 -23.01
N SER A 839 -52.60 9.49 -24.15
CA SER A 839 -51.98 9.25 -25.47
C SER A 839 -51.02 10.36 -25.91
N GLU A 840 -51.30 11.61 -25.52
CA GLU A 840 -50.58 12.80 -25.98
C GLU A 840 -49.32 13.14 -25.16
N THR A 841 -49.24 12.72 -23.89
CA THR A 841 -48.10 13.05 -23.01
C THR A 841 -46.87 12.21 -23.37
N PRO A 842 -45.72 12.80 -23.72
CA PRO A 842 -44.52 12.04 -24.06
C PRO A 842 -43.98 11.21 -22.89
N ILE A 843 -43.68 9.93 -23.12
CA ILE A 843 -42.96 9.07 -22.18
C ILE A 843 -41.49 8.97 -22.59
N ILE A 844 -40.60 9.43 -21.71
CA ILE A 844 -39.15 9.32 -21.85
C ILE A 844 -38.69 8.16 -20.97
N ALA A 845 -38.25 7.08 -21.58
CA ALA A 845 -37.83 5.88 -20.88
C ALA A 845 -36.32 5.82 -20.66
N TYR A 846 -35.94 5.33 -19.49
CA TYR A 846 -34.60 4.86 -19.17
C TYR A 846 -34.68 3.38 -18.81
N PHE A 847 -33.85 2.54 -19.44
CA PHE A 847 -33.85 1.10 -19.18
C PHE A 847 -32.47 0.62 -18.73
N GLY A 848 -32.40 0.05 -17.53
CA GLY A 848 -31.19 -0.57 -16.99
C GLY A 848 -30.96 -0.28 -15.51
N LEU A 849 -30.02 -1.02 -14.92
CA LEU A 849 -29.61 -0.84 -13.52
C LEU A 849 -28.98 0.53 -13.27
N VAL A 850 -29.23 1.09 -12.10
CA VAL A 850 -28.65 2.36 -11.66
C VAL A 850 -27.16 2.17 -11.36
N GLY A 851 -26.29 2.85 -12.11
CA GLY A 851 -24.84 2.75 -11.96
C GLY A 851 -24.10 3.92 -12.59
N ALA A 852 -22.92 4.26 -12.06
CA ALA A 852 -22.17 5.46 -12.45
C ALA A 852 -21.86 5.56 -13.96
N SER A 853 -21.60 4.44 -14.66
CA SER A 853 -21.35 4.47 -16.11
C SER A 853 -22.62 4.63 -16.96
N LYS A 854 -23.80 4.44 -16.36
CA LYS A 854 -25.08 4.38 -17.07
C LYS A 854 -25.76 5.76 -17.20
N GLY A 855 -25.21 6.78 -16.53
CA GLY A 855 -25.54 8.20 -16.72
C GLY A 855 -26.97 8.58 -16.34
N LEU A 856 -27.63 7.87 -15.42
CA LEU A 856 -28.98 8.25 -14.99
C LEU A 856 -29.01 9.68 -14.44
N ASP A 857 -28.00 10.06 -13.67
CA ASP A 857 -27.79 11.43 -13.19
C ASP A 857 -27.73 12.46 -14.31
N LEU A 858 -26.99 12.19 -15.39
CA LEU A 858 -26.97 13.06 -16.58
C LEU A 858 -28.34 13.22 -17.23
N LEU A 859 -29.14 12.14 -17.27
CA LEU A 859 -30.51 12.21 -17.76
C LEU A 859 -31.38 13.09 -16.85
N LEU A 860 -31.26 12.94 -15.53
CA LEU A 860 -32.02 13.76 -14.59
C LEU A 860 -31.65 15.25 -14.72
N ASP A 861 -30.36 15.58 -14.83
CA ASP A 861 -29.89 16.96 -15.08
C ASP A 861 -30.43 17.51 -16.42
N ALA A 862 -30.39 16.70 -17.47
CA ALA A 862 -30.85 17.11 -18.80
C ALA A 862 -32.37 17.34 -18.83
N LEU A 863 -33.15 16.52 -18.13
CA LEU A 863 -34.60 16.69 -18.03
C LEU A 863 -34.99 17.92 -17.20
N ALA A 864 -34.25 18.23 -16.14
CA ALA A 864 -34.43 19.47 -15.39
C ALA A 864 -34.18 20.70 -16.28
N ARG A 865 -33.21 20.60 -17.20
CA ARG A 865 -32.87 21.68 -18.14
C ARG A 865 -33.79 21.75 -19.36
N ALA A 866 -34.43 20.65 -19.75
CA ALA A 866 -35.35 20.57 -20.87
C ALA A 866 -36.60 21.45 -20.69
N ALA A 867 -37.04 21.71 -19.45
CA ALA A 867 -38.11 22.66 -19.15
C ALA A 867 -37.77 24.08 -19.64
N ALA A 868 -36.54 24.54 -19.42
CA ALA A 868 -36.07 25.85 -19.90
C ALA A 868 -35.97 25.93 -21.44
N LEU A 869 -36.03 24.80 -22.14
CA LEU A 869 -35.99 24.68 -23.59
C LEU A 869 -37.38 24.41 -24.21
N GLY A 870 -38.45 24.46 -23.40
CA GLY A 870 -39.84 24.37 -23.86
C GLY A 870 -40.48 22.98 -23.80
N LEU A 871 -39.89 22.02 -23.07
CA LEU A 871 -40.51 20.71 -22.81
C LEU A 871 -41.17 20.69 -21.42
N ASP A 872 -42.37 21.24 -21.34
CA ASP A 872 -43.07 21.45 -20.05
C ASP A 872 -43.95 20.28 -19.60
N ASP A 873 -44.38 19.39 -20.50
CA ASP A 873 -45.19 18.20 -20.19
C ASP A 873 -44.52 16.90 -20.69
N PHE A 874 -44.16 16.00 -19.77
CA PHE A 874 -43.60 14.68 -20.05
C PHE A 874 -43.67 13.76 -18.80
N ARG A 875 -43.55 12.45 -19.02
CA ARG A 875 -43.34 11.46 -17.95
C ARG A 875 -42.01 10.74 -18.14
N LEU A 876 -41.22 10.69 -17.07
CA LEU A 876 -39.99 9.91 -17.01
C LEU A 876 -40.33 8.48 -16.54
N LEU A 877 -40.06 7.48 -17.37
CA LEU A 877 -40.27 6.07 -17.03
C LEU A 877 -38.92 5.38 -16.77
N LEU A 878 -38.65 5.02 -15.53
CA LEU A 878 -37.45 4.30 -15.12
C LEU A 878 -37.77 2.80 -15.07
N ILE A 879 -37.31 2.05 -16.08
CA ILE A 879 -37.55 0.62 -16.24
C ILE A 879 -36.39 -0.16 -15.60
N GLY A 880 -36.63 -0.69 -14.40
CA GLY A 880 -35.69 -1.50 -13.61
C GLY A 880 -35.53 -1.01 -12.16
N GLY A 881 -35.19 -1.93 -11.24
CA GLY A 881 -35.08 -1.66 -9.79
C GLY A 881 -33.72 -1.12 -9.32
N GLU A 882 -33.65 -0.74 -8.04
CA GLU A 882 -32.41 -0.33 -7.37
C GLU A 882 -31.36 -1.45 -7.41
N ALA A 883 -30.13 -1.10 -7.80
CA ALA A 883 -29.02 -2.03 -7.76
C ALA A 883 -28.76 -2.47 -6.31
N SER A 884 -28.34 -3.73 -6.12
CA SER A 884 -27.86 -4.18 -4.80
C SER A 884 -26.81 -3.21 -4.25
N ALA A 885 -26.74 -3.09 -2.92
CA ALA A 885 -25.92 -2.14 -2.16
C ALA A 885 -24.41 -2.05 -2.53
N THR A 886 -23.92 -2.92 -3.42
CA THR A 886 -22.53 -2.96 -3.90
C THR A 886 -22.21 -2.06 -5.10
N ASP A 887 -23.21 -1.59 -5.87
CA ASP A 887 -22.95 -0.82 -7.11
C ASP A 887 -23.00 0.70 -6.98
N GLY A 888 -23.21 1.22 -5.77
CA GLY A 888 -22.70 2.53 -5.36
C GLY A 888 -23.02 3.71 -6.27
N ALA A 889 -24.18 3.72 -6.91
CA ALA A 889 -24.69 4.94 -7.54
C ALA A 889 -25.07 5.92 -6.43
N ARG A 890 -24.08 6.66 -5.93
CA ARG A 890 -24.30 7.87 -5.16
C ARG A 890 -24.53 8.98 -6.16
N PHE A 891 -25.67 9.65 -6.06
CA PHE A 891 -25.84 10.95 -6.69
C PHE A 891 -25.00 11.93 -5.88
N ASP A 892 -23.96 12.48 -6.49
CA ASP A 892 -23.03 13.39 -5.81
C ASP A 892 -23.82 14.57 -5.21
N GLY A 893 -23.86 14.67 -3.88
CA GLY A 893 -24.55 15.75 -3.15
C GLY A 893 -26.03 15.53 -2.81
N ASP A 894 -26.74 14.62 -3.50
CA ASP A 894 -28.21 14.49 -3.37
C ASP A 894 -28.69 13.24 -2.60
N GLY A 895 -27.78 12.32 -2.24
CA GLY A 895 -28.11 11.10 -1.49
C GLY A 895 -28.58 9.93 -2.37
N ASP A 896 -29.82 9.49 -2.21
CA ASP A 896 -30.46 8.38 -2.94
C ASP A 896 -31.20 8.86 -4.21
N LEU A 897 -31.76 7.94 -5.01
CA LEU A 897 -32.51 8.29 -6.23
C LEU A 897 -33.68 9.23 -5.93
N ALA A 898 -34.37 9.02 -4.80
CA ALA A 898 -35.47 9.87 -4.38
C ALA A 898 -35.00 11.30 -4.09
N GLY A 899 -33.83 11.47 -3.46
CA GLY A 899 -33.17 12.76 -3.24
C GLY A 899 -32.80 13.46 -4.54
N ALA A 900 -32.19 12.74 -5.49
CA ALA A 900 -31.81 13.28 -6.79
C ALA A 900 -33.02 13.74 -7.62
N LEU A 901 -34.13 13.01 -7.55
CA LEU A 901 -35.40 13.38 -8.18
C LEU A 901 -36.05 14.60 -7.52
N ARG A 902 -35.96 14.72 -6.19
CA ARG A 902 -36.47 15.90 -5.45
C ARG A 902 -35.68 17.16 -5.77
N ALA A 903 -34.34 17.07 -5.76
CA ALA A 903 -33.45 18.20 -6.04
C ALA A 903 -33.69 18.84 -7.42
N ARG A 904 -34.18 18.04 -8.37
CA ARG A 904 -34.45 18.45 -9.76
C ARG A 904 -35.92 18.68 -10.07
N GLY A 905 -36.81 18.58 -9.09
CA GLY A 905 -38.26 18.76 -9.28
C GLY A 905 -38.93 17.69 -10.16
N LEU A 906 -38.31 16.51 -10.34
CA LEU A 906 -38.79 15.45 -11.23
C LEU A 906 -39.65 14.39 -10.53
N THR A 907 -39.83 14.49 -9.21
CA THR A 907 -40.52 13.46 -8.40
C THR A 907 -41.93 13.17 -8.91
N ALA A 908 -42.75 14.20 -9.13
CA ALA A 908 -44.13 14.03 -9.62
C ALA A 908 -44.24 13.56 -11.08
N ARG A 909 -43.14 13.64 -11.84
CA ARG A 909 -43.09 13.28 -13.28
C ARG A 909 -42.50 11.90 -13.51
N THR A 910 -41.97 11.25 -12.47
CA THR A 910 -41.22 10.00 -12.59
C THR A 910 -42.10 8.80 -12.21
N ILE A 911 -42.05 7.76 -13.03
CA ILE A 911 -42.63 6.45 -12.76
C ILE A 911 -41.46 5.47 -12.66
N LEU A 912 -41.30 4.86 -11.49
CA LEU A 912 -40.30 3.83 -11.25
C LEU A 912 -40.97 2.46 -11.34
N THR A 913 -40.41 1.56 -12.15
CA THR A 913 -40.80 0.15 -12.11
C THR A 913 -39.87 -0.62 -11.17
N ASP A 914 -40.38 -1.63 -10.48
CA ASP A 914 -39.52 -2.63 -9.84
C ASP A 914 -38.84 -3.53 -10.90
N THR A 915 -38.16 -4.59 -10.47
CA THR A 915 -37.66 -5.62 -11.39
C THR A 915 -38.83 -6.31 -12.10
N LEU A 916 -38.87 -6.20 -13.43
CA LEU A 916 -39.93 -6.74 -14.27
C LEU A 916 -39.47 -7.98 -15.05
N PRO A 917 -40.38 -8.92 -15.37
CA PRO A 917 -40.10 -9.99 -16.33
C PRO A 917 -39.89 -9.41 -17.74
N ALA A 918 -39.15 -10.14 -18.59
CA ALA A 918 -38.73 -9.65 -19.91
C ALA A 918 -39.90 -9.22 -20.83
N THR A 919 -41.02 -9.94 -20.77
CA THR A 919 -42.24 -9.60 -21.53
C THR A 919 -42.85 -8.28 -21.09
N ALA A 920 -42.83 -7.98 -19.78
CA ALA A 920 -43.29 -6.71 -19.25
C ALA A 920 -42.32 -5.58 -19.64
N VAL A 921 -41.00 -5.80 -19.58
CA VAL A 921 -40.01 -4.82 -20.06
C VAL A 921 -40.24 -4.47 -21.53
N ALA A 922 -40.51 -5.45 -22.38
CA ALA A 922 -40.80 -5.23 -23.80
C ALA A 922 -42.05 -4.36 -24.01
N ALA A 923 -43.10 -4.55 -23.19
CA ALA A 923 -44.30 -3.74 -23.21
C ALA A 923 -44.07 -2.30 -22.72
N HIS A 924 -43.25 -2.09 -21.68
CA HIS A 924 -42.89 -0.76 -21.17
C HIS A 924 -42.02 0.02 -22.16
N LEU A 925 -41.10 -0.66 -22.87
CA LEU A 925 -40.35 -0.05 -23.96
C LEU A 925 -41.30 0.34 -25.11
N ALA A 926 -42.23 -0.53 -25.51
CA ALA A 926 -43.23 -0.20 -26.54
C ALA A 926 -44.15 0.97 -26.16
N ALA A 927 -44.37 1.19 -24.87
CA ALA A 927 -45.15 2.31 -24.33
C ALA A 927 -44.43 3.67 -24.43
N ALA A 928 -43.09 3.65 -24.49
CA ALA A 928 -42.26 4.84 -24.50
C ALA A 928 -42.26 5.55 -25.87
N ASP A 929 -42.09 6.87 -25.85
CA ASP A 929 -41.94 7.70 -27.05
C ASP A 929 -40.48 7.92 -27.41
N LEU A 930 -39.62 7.98 -26.39
CA LEU A 930 -38.17 8.09 -26.50
C LEU A 930 -37.51 7.17 -25.48
N ALA A 931 -36.42 6.51 -25.87
CA ALA A 931 -35.50 5.89 -24.92
C ALA A 931 -34.23 6.75 -24.82
N VAL A 932 -33.81 7.11 -23.62
CA VAL A 932 -32.61 7.93 -23.40
C VAL A 932 -31.60 7.15 -22.56
N LEU A 933 -30.47 6.84 -23.19
CA LEU A 933 -29.44 5.96 -22.63
C LEU A 933 -28.07 6.67 -22.67
N PRO A 934 -27.80 7.62 -21.75
CA PRO A 934 -26.65 8.50 -21.81
C PRO A 934 -25.40 7.87 -21.16
N TYR A 935 -24.83 6.85 -21.80
CA TYR A 935 -23.66 6.15 -21.26
C TYR A 935 -22.43 7.06 -21.17
N ARG A 936 -21.88 7.25 -19.97
CA ARG A 936 -20.68 8.09 -19.76
C ARG A 936 -19.46 7.60 -20.55
N ASP A 937 -19.40 6.30 -20.83
CA ASP A 937 -18.34 5.66 -21.62
C ASP A 937 -18.67 5.50 -23.11
N GLY A 938 -19.79 6.08 -23.57
CA GLY A 938 -20.25 6.00 -24.95
C GLY A 938 -21.14 4.78 -25.25
N ALA A 939 -21.91 4.85 -26.33
CA ALA A 939 -22.71 3.71 -26.80
C ALA A 939 -21.80 2.55 -27.25
N SER A 940 -22.21 1.32 -26.95
CA SER A 940 -21.49 0.08 -27.31
C SER A 940 -22.46 -1.08 -27.51
N TRP A 941 -22.18 -1.99 -28.46
CA TRP A 941 -23.00 -3.18 -28.70
C TRP A 941 -23.00 -4.20 -27.55
N ARG A 942 -22.17 -4.00 -26.52
CA ARG A 942 -22.24 -4.74 -25.24
C ARG A 942 -23.42 -4.31 -24.35
N ARG A 943 -24.14 -3.24 -24.69
CA ARG A 943 -25.22 -2.69 -23.87
C ARG A 943 -26.55 -3.38 -24.20
N GLY A 944 -26.92 -4.39 -23.42
CA GLY A 944 -28.21 -5.08 -23.57
C GLY A 944 -29.42 -4.14 -23.53
N SER A 945 -29.37 -3.07 -22.73
CA SER A 945 -30.41 -2.03 -22.69
C SER A 945 -30.56 -1.24 -24.00
N LEU A 946 -29.45 -0.98 -24.70
CA LEU A 946 -29.46 -0.36 -26.02
C LEU A 946 -30.06 -1.32 -27.06
N LEU A 947 -29.61 -2.57 -27.08
CA LEU A 947 -30.14 -3.60 -27.99
C LEU A 947 -31.64 -3.81 -27.78
N ALA A 948 -32.10 -3.85 -26.54
CA ALA A 948 -33.53 -3.98 -26.21
C ALA A 948 -34.36 -2.79 -26.71
N ALA A 949 -33.89 -1.55 -26.51
CA ALA A 949 -34.59 -0.37 -26.99
C ALA A 949 -34.69 -0.33 -28.54
N LEU A 950 -33.60 -0.68 -29.22
CA LEU A 950 -33.55 -0.73 -30.69
C LEU A 950 -34.41 -1.88 -31.25
N ALA A 951 -34.37 -3.06 -30.64
CA ALA A 951 -35.20 -4.21 -31.03
C ALA A 951 -36.70 -3.96 -30.80
N ALA A 952 -37.04 -3.31 -29.68
CA ALA A 952 -38.40 -2.82 -29.42
C ALA A 952 -38.83 -1.74 -30.43
N GLY A 953 -37.87 -1.12 -31.12
CA GLY A 953 -38.11 -0.08 -32.11
C GLY A 953 -38.50 1.25 -31.49
N VAL A 954 -37.99 1.53 -30.29
CA VAL A 954 -38.18 2.82 -29.61
C VAL A 954 -37.13 3.81 -30.15
N PRO A 955 -37.52 5.03 -30.58
CA PRO A 955 -36.55 6.03 -30.99
C PRO A 955 -35.58 6.31 -29.83
N THR A 956 -34.28 6.18 -30.08
CA THR A 956 -33.27 6.15 -29.01
C THR A 956 -32.28 7.30 -29.12
N ILE A 957 -32.08 8.01 -28.01
CA ILE A 957 -31.00 8.99 -27.80
C ILE A 957 -29.92 8.31 -26.98
N THR A 958 -28.68 8.36 -27.45
CA THR A 958 -27.54 7.81 -26.72
C THR A 958 -26.29 8.62 -27.00
N THR A 959 -25.22 8.29 -26.30
CA THR A 959 -23.93 8.98 -26.40
C THR A 959 -23.12 8.48 -27.59
N ARG A 960 -22.35 9.38 -28.21
CA ARG A 960 -21.39 9.05 -29.27
C ARG A 960 -20.51 7.87 -28.86
N PRO A 961 -20.37 6.85 -29.72
CA PRO A 961 -19.51 5.73 -29.42
C PRO A 961 -18.04 6.12 -29.16
N PRO A 962 -17.31 5.37 -28.32
CA PRO A 962 -15.89 5.61 -28.11
C PRO A 962 -15.05 5.28 -29.37
N PRO A 963 -13.82 5.80 -29.48
CA PRO A 963 -12.91 5.43 -30.56
C PRO A 963 -12.65 3.92 -30.59
N GLY A 964 -12.94 3.25 -31.72
CA GLY A 964 -12.78 1.79 -31.88
C GLY A 964 -14.08 0.97 -31.89
N TYR A 965 -15.23 1.61 -31.69
CA TYR A 965 -16.57 1.00 -31.67
C TYR A 965 -16.88 0.08 -32.86
N ALA A 966 -16.62 0.54 -34.08
CA ALA A 966 -16.78 -0.24 -35.29
C ALA A 966 -15.48 -1.01 -35.55
N ALA A 967 -15.35 -2.19 -34.95
CA ALA A 967 -14.22 -3.08 -35.19
C ALA A 967 -14.14 -3.45 -36.68
N ALA A 968 -13.32 -2.71 -37.44
CA ALA A 968 -12.94 -2.96 -38.83
C ALA A 968 -14.08 -3.42 -39.77
N GLY A 969 -15.29 -2.84 -39.63
CA GLY A 969 -16.44 -3.10 -40.51
C GLY A 969 -17.21 -4.42 -40.27
N VAL A 970 -16.97 -5.12 -39.16
CA VAL A 970 -17.64 -6.43 -38.87
C VAL A 970 -18.99 -6.28 -38.17
N LEU A 971 -19.17 -5.25 -37.34
CA LEU A 971 -20.45 -4.89 -36.73
C LEU A 971 -20.97 -3.57 -37.33
N PRO A 972 -22.29 -3.36 -37.37
CA PRO A 972 -22.87 -2.13 -37.91
C PRO A 972 -22.45 -0.90 -37.09
N THR A 973 -22.24 0.22 -37.78
CA THR A 973 -21.94 1.52 -37.17
C THR A 973 -23.24 2.23 -36.80
N LEU A 974 -23.27 2.92 -35.66
CA LEU A 974 -24.37 3.83 -35.32
C LEU A 974 -24.11 5.19 -35.97
N THR A 975 -25.06 5.62 -36.80
CA THR A 975 -25.04 6.91 -37.46
C THR A 975 -26.09 7.82 -36.81
N ASP A 976 -25.67 9.04 -36.47
CA ASP A 976 -26.56 10.06 -35.92
C ASP A 976 -27.68 10.39 -36.91
N GLY A 977 -28.91 10.40 -36.43
CA GLY A 977 -30.09 10.72 -37.23
C GLY A 977 -30.64 9.58 -38.08
N GLU A 978 -29.95 8.43 -38.18
CA GLU A 978 -30.43 7.25 -38.91
C GLU A 978 -30.98 6.18 -37.98
N GLN A 979 -30.13 5.58 -37.13
CA GLN A 979 -30.54 4.51 -36.21
C GLN A 979 -30.76 5.04 -34.78
N VAL A 980 -30.02 6.08 -34.39
CA VAL A 980 -30.08 6.73 -33.07
C VAL A 980 -29.81 8.23 -33.19
N ALA A 981 -30.13 9.01 -32.17
CA ALA A 981 -29.57 10.35 -32.00
C ALA A 981 -28.34 10.31 -31.07
N LEU A 982 -27.22 10.86 -31.53
CA LEU A 982 -25.93 10.81 -30.84
C LEU A 982 -25.55 12.15 -30.23
N VAL A 983 -25.34 12.17 -28.91
CA VAL A 983 -24.83 13.33 -28.17
C VAL A 983 -23.42 13.08 -27.62
N PRO A 984 -22.59 14.11 -27.39
CA PRO A 984 -21.32 13.91 -26.68
C PRO A 984 -21.54 13.30 -25.28
N PRO A 985 -20.65 12.40 -24.81
CA PRO A 985 -20.68 11.94 -23.41
C PRO A 985 -20.49 13.11 -22.43
N ASP A 986 -21.11 13.00 -21.25
CA ASP A 986 -21.04 13.99 -20.17
C ASP A 986 -21.53 15.42 -20.54
N ASP A 987 -22.27 15.57 -21.64
CA ASP A 987 -22.82 16.84 -22.11
C ASP A 987 -24.34 16.92 -21.87
N VAL A 988 -24.70 17.52 -20.73
CA VAL A 988 -26.09 17.69 -20.28
C VAL A 988 -26.88 18.59 -21.23
N ASP A 989 -26.24 19.62 -21.80
CA ASP A 989 -26.91 20.60 -22.64
C ASP A 989 -27.24 20.03 -24.02
N ALA A 990 -26.30 19.31 -24.62
CA ALA A 990 -26.56 18.58 -25.86
C ALA A 990 -27.63 17.49 -25.66
N LEU A 991 -27.62 16.81 -24.51
CA LEU A 991 -28.63 15.80 -24.17
C LEU A 991 -30.02 16.42 -24.02
N ALA A 992 -30.14 17.53 -23.30
CA ALA A 992 -31.40 18.25 -23.13
C ALA A 992 -31.95 18.76 -24.48
N ALA A 993 -31.10 19.36 -25.31
CA ALA A 993 -31.48 19.83 -26.65
C ALA A 993 -31.94 18.69 -27.56
N ALA A 994 -31.28 17.52 -27.52
CA ALA A 994 -31.68 16.35 -28.28
C ALA A 994 -33.04 15.78 -27.84
N ILE A 995 -33.29 15.75 -26.52
CA ILE A 995 -34.58 15.32 -25.95
C ILE A 995 -35.71 16.23 -26.44
N VAL A 996 -35.55 17.55 -26.30
CA VAL A 996 -36.55 18.55 -26.70
C VAL A 996 -36.84 18.46 -28.20
N ARG A 997 -35.79 18.42 -29.02
CA ARG A 997 -35.91 18.30 -30.48
C ARG A 997 -36.69 17.06 -30.88
N LEU A 998 -36.36 15.89 -30.32
CA LEU A 998 -37.02 14.64 -30.69
C LEU A 998 -38.39 14.46 -30.05
N ALA A 999 -38.71 15.16 -28.95
CA ALA A 999 -40.06 15.19 -28.41
C ALA A 999 -41.04 15.88 -29.38
N GLY A 1000 -40.59 16.89 -30.13
CA GLY A 1000 -41.38 17.57 -31.17
C GLY A 1000 -41.32 16.95 -32.57
N ASP A 1001 -40.32 16.12 -32.89
CA ASP A 1001 -40.05 15.61 -34.25
C ASP A 1001 -40.57 14.18 -34.49
N ALA A 1002 -41.85 14.04 -34.82
CA ALA A 1002 -42.48 12.74 -35.09
C ALA A 1002 -41.84 11.99 -36.27
N ALA A 1003 -41.46 12.71 -37.34
CA ALA A 1003 -40.82 12.11 -38.51
C ALA A 1003 -39.41 11.58 -38.20
N GLY A 1004 -38.62 12.34 -37.43
CA GLY A 1004 -37.34 11.91 -36.90
C GLY A 1004 -37.48 10.69 -35.99
N ARG A 1005 -38.46 10.67 -35.09
CA ARG A 1005 -38.74 9.50 -34.24
C ARG A 1005 -39.04 8.25 -35.07
N ALA A 1006 -39.92 8.34 -36.07
CA ALA A 1006 -40.27 7.21 -36.92
C ALA A 1006 -39.04 6.68 -37.70
N ARG A 1007 -38.19 7.58 -38.21
CA ARG A 1007 -36.95 7.22 -38.89
C ARG A 1007 -35.98 6.48 -37.97
N LEU A 1008 -35.72 7.00 -36.77
CA LEU A 1008 -34.85 6.36 -35.77
C LEU A 1008 -35.40 5.00 -35.34
N ALA A 1009 -36.72 4.88 -35.14
CA ALA A 1009 -37.37 3.62 -34.79
C ALA A 1009 -37.19 2.54 -35.87
N ALA A 1010 -37.33 2.91 -37.15
CA ALA A 1010 -37.13 2.00 -38.27
C ALA A 1010 -35.65 1.59 -38.44
N GLY A 1011 -34.73 2.58 -38.40
CA GLY A 1011 -33.29 2.34 -38.47
C GLY A 1011 -32.78 1.48 -37.30
N GLY A 1012 -33.29 1.74 -36.10
CA GLY A 1012 -33.00 0.96 -34.89
C GLY A 1012 -33.39 -0.51 -35.02
N ARG A 1013 -34.57 -0.82 -35.56
CA ARG A 1013 -35.00 -2.21 -35.80
C ARG A 1013 -34.14 -2.91 -36.86
N ALA A 1014 -33.85 -2.22 -37.95
CA ALA A 1014 -33.03 -2.76 -39.03
C ALA A 1014 -31.62 -3.13 -38.54
N VAL A 1015 -31.01 -2.29 -37.70
CA VAL A 1015 -29.70 -2.61 -37.11
C VAL A 1015 -29.80 -3.71 -36.05
N ALA A 1016 -30.88 -3.73 -35.24
CA ALA A 1016 -31.10 -4.75 -34.21
C ALA A 1016 -31.23 -6.18 -34.77
N ALA A 1017 -31.72 -6.35 -36.01
CA ALA A 1017 -31.81 -7.66 -36.67
C ALA A 1017 -30.45 -8.38 -36.83
N HIS A 1018 -29.33 -7.64 -36.83
CA HIS A 1018 -27.97 -8.22 -36.85
C HIS A 1018 -27.61 -8.93 -35.53
N PHE A 1019 -28.37 -8.67 -34.47
CA PHE A 1019 -28.17 -9.18 -33.12
C PHE A 1019 -29.25 -10.20 -32.73
N ASP A 1020 -29.96 -10.76 -33.72
CA ASP A 1020 -30.98 -11.77 -33.48
C ASP A 1020 -30.39 -13.12 -33.04
N TRP A 1021 -31.08 -13.79 -32.11
CA TRP A 1021 -30.60 -15.04 -31.53
C TRP A 1021 -30.51 -16.19 -32.53
N ALA A 1022 -31.37 -16.24 -33.56
CA ALA A 1022 -31.28 -17.27 -34.58
C ALA A 1022 -30.01 -17.09 -35.44
N THR A 1023 -29.63 -15.84 -35.71
CA THR A 1023 -28.36 -15.52 -36.40
C THR A 1023 -27.16 -15.86 -35.54
N ILE A 1024 -27.19 -15.52 -34.25
CA ILE A 1024 -26.14 -15.84 -33.28
C ILE A 1024 -25.96 -17.36 -33.14
N ALA A 1025 -27.05 -18.12 -33.04
CA ALA A 1025 -27.01 -19.57 -32.90
C ALA A 1025 -26.46 -20.27 -34.16
N ARG A 1026 -26.84 -19.81 -35.36
CA ARG A 1026 -26.25 -20.29 -36.62
C ARG A 1026 -24.75 -20.05 -36.68
N ALA A 1027 -24.29 -18.84 -36.31
CA ALA A 1027 -22.87 -18.52 -36.27
C ALA A 1027 -22.07 -19.44 -35.31
N HIS A 1028 -22.64 -19.75 -34.14
CA HIS A 1028 -22.04 -20.70 -33.20
C HIS A 1028 -21.99 -22.13 -33.78
N ARG A 1029 -23.11 -22.62 -34.34
CA ARG A 1029 -23.18 -23.94 -34.98
C ARG A 1029 -22.13 -24.09 -36.07
N ASP A 1030 -22.01 -23.09 -36.95
CA ASP A 1030 -21.08 -23.13 -38.07
C ASP A 1030 -19.62 -23.13 -37.58
N LEU A 1031 -19.32 -22.37 -36.51
CA LEU A 1031 -18.02 -22.42 -35.84
C LEU A 1031 -17.74 -23.82 -35.24
N TYR A 1032 -18.71 -24.43 -34.56
CA TYR A 1032 -18.54 -25.76 -33.98
C TYR A 1032 -18.29 -26.83 -35.05
N ALA A 1033 -19.08 -26.81 -36.13
CA ALA A 1033 -18.92 -27.73 -37.26
C ALA A 1033 -17.52 -27.62 -37.89
N HIS A 1034 -17.04 -26.38 -38.08
CA HIS A 1034 -15.69 -26.11 -38.60
C HIS A 1034 -14.58 -26.69 -37.71
N LEU A 1035 -14.71 -26.56 -36.38
CA LEU A 1035 -13.74 -27.10 -35.44
C LEU A 1035 -13.70 -28.64 -35.46
N MET A 1036 -14.84 -29.29 -35.69
CA MET A 1036 -14.91 -30.76 -35.75
C MET A 1036 -14.23 -31.33 -36.98
N GLN A 1037 -14.22 -30.60 -38.10
CA GLN A 1037 -13.56 -31.04 -39.33
C GLN A 1037 -12.04 -30.91 -39.26
N ARG A 1038 -11.51 -29.99 -38.43
CA ARG A 1038 -10.07 -29.73 -38.29
C ARG A 1038 -9.35 -30.62 -37.28
N SER A 1039 -10.06 -31.36 -36.44
CA SER A 1039 -9.44 -32.25 -35.46
C SER A 1039 -9.01 -33.55 -36.15
N PRO A 1040 -7.70 -33.84 -36.31
CA PRO A 1040 -7.29 -35.10 -36.89
C PRO A 1040 -7.79 -36.23 -35.99
N GLN A 1041 -8.37 -37.27 -36.61
CA GLN A 1041 -8.93 -38.47 -35.97
C GLN A 1041 -8.00 -39.04 -34.87
N ARG A 1042 -8.07 -38.49 -33.65
CA ARG A 1042 -7.51 -39.10 -32.43
C ARG A 1042 -8.56 -40.00 -31.78
N ARG A 1043 -9.13 -40.91 -32.57
CA ARG A 1043 -9.91 -42.06 -32.09
C ARG A 1043 -9.76 -43.21 -33.06
N ARG A 1044 -8.72 -44.02 -32.84
CA ARG A 1044 -8.69 -45.49 -32.92
C ARG A 1044 -7.24 -45.95 -32.80
N GLY A 1045 -6.96 -46.68 -31.72
CA GLY A 1045 -5.64 -47.21 -31.43
C GLY A 1045 -5.55 -47.64 -29.97
N GLY A 1046 -6.43 -48.56 -29.57
CA GLY A 1046 -6.21 -49.37 -28.37
C GLY A 1046 -5.32 -50.56 -28.73
N ARG A 1047 -4.25 -50.74 -27.97
CA ARG A 1047 -3.78 -52.00 -27.38
C ARG A 1047 -2.98 -51.64 -26.14
#